data_AF-A0A7J4J7I2-F1
#
_entry.id   AF-A0A7J4J7I2-F1
#
_cell.length_a   1.000
_cell.length_b   1.000
_cell.length_c   1.000
_cell.angle_alpha   90.00
_cell.angle_beta   90.00
_cell.angle_gamma   90.00
#
_symmetry.space_group_name_H-M   'P 1'
#
loop_
_entity.id
_entity.type
_entity.pdbx_description
1 polymer ?
#
loop_
_entity_poly.entity_id
_entity_poly.type
_entity_poly.pdbx_seq_one_letter_code
_entity_poly.pdbx_strand_id
1 'polypeptide(L)'
;MKKGVVFAVLFVLLLSLSVSAFSFADFFAKFFGGEGLTGSAVSIFQEGSVATLIIEKITCNFADSTTEQKCYGNGGQFSCTGTGSCTVEVSGEQSKSIEWKSSCDGIPSTTLDGSDETITFKCPVPATPAPAPPLTPIEAIKEVVQCTFYQSNTEQKCYTSDGQFSCAGTSSCSVVVSGEKGKSQEWKSSCGGTFYTTLDGADDSLAFKCPVLATPVPSPTPSPTPNPIETVKEQVRCIFTNANTYQKCYTGDGKYVCAGIGSCINEVLGENGAKLSWKSSCGGYGYTLIDGSNENVEFSCLPTTSPIPSPTPVPVPPPVPEFVQEQVRCVFANSVTEQKCYSDNGNGCSGSGTCIVDVSGTRGKTLTWKSSCSGYASTTLDGNNKYAEFKCAQTSISPTPLPTQPVKEQVKCIFASSAGEQKCYTDDGKFGCSGTGSCVTNIFSSPGAKLTWKSTCGGYAYTIAGGGLSYAEFNCGAASVAPGPIEMAKEQVKCIFAHSNSEQKCGASYEGKTLECSGIGTCVLDIYGAKGKMLTWKSTCGGYAYTVIDEKNEYAEFDCSKISTQPWPQTTFSRPPENLPVQICTDSDGLNYFFKGYVESGIDTFRHKDYDTCRVINSNTDYYDTNECSGGNCYVLESSCTSSQTAQAQVWKCSNKCQDGACERGIVKEQVKCIFSDPEYIQRCYADSGKLGCQDLERKCYTENGAFACSEITVASEPLVGGGFKYTPFCVAEVSGELGEKLTWKSSCGGYFYTVMDGHNEDVELSCVPSSNVSFGQISGKGFLHASWQCYDGTEEESIEGVDLTTCKSSEIWQQYAQ
;
A
#
# COMPACT_ATOMS: atom_id res chain seq x y z
N MET A 1 -10.62 -60.36 -53.48
CA MET A 1 -10.36 -61.46 -52.53
C MET A 1 -10.56 -60.90 -51.12
N LYS A 2 -11.21 -61.70 -50.26
CA LYS A 2 -11.82 -61.49 -48.92
C LYS A 2 -11.26 -60.32 -48.07
N LYS A 3 -12.10 -59.33 -47.66
CA LYS A 3 -12.87 -59.21 -46.37
C LYS A 3 -11.97 -59.41 -45.14
N GLY A 4 -11.83 -58.56 -44.11
CA GLY A 4 -12.66 -57.50 -43.52
C GLY A 4 -12.89 -57.80 -42.02
N VAL A 5 -12.80 -56.78 -41.15
CA VAL A 5 -13.61 -56.56 -39.92
C VAL A 5 -13.23 -57.22 -38.54
N VAL A 6 -12.84 -56.35 -37.58
CA VAL A 6 -13.33 -56.08 -36.18
C VAL A 6 -13.29 -57.15 -35.04
N PHE A 7 -13.15 -56.63 -33.80
CA PHE A 7 -13.36 -57.15 -32.41
C PHE A 7 -12.09 -57.59 -31.65
N ALA A 8 -11.60 -56.99 -30.54
CA ALA A 8 -12.17 -56.50 -29.26
C ALA A 8 -12.20 -57.55 -28.12
N VAL A 9 -11.60 -57.16 -26.98
CA VAL A 9 -11.88 -57.57 -25.59
C VAL A 9 -11.68 -59.05 -25.19
N LEU A 10 -10.60 -59.34 -24.45
CA LEU A 10 -10.59 -60.21 -23.25
C LEU A 10 -9.15 -60.26 -22.69
N PHE A 11 -8.89 -59.79 -21.47
CA PHE A 11 -7.96 -60.40 -20.49
C PHE A 11 -7.97 -59.59 -19.18
N VAL A 12 -9.01 -59.82 -18.37
CA VAL A 12 -9.00 -59.62 -16.92
C VAL A 12 -9.52 -60.93 -16.32
N LEU A 13 -8.88 -61.38 -15.23
CA LEU A 13 -9.20 -62.52 -14.34
C LEU A 13 -8.81 -63.94 -14.81
N LEU A 14 -7.65 -64.42 -14.35
CA LEU A 14 -7.50 -65.53 -13.36
C LEU A 14 -6.16 -66.26 -13.51
N LEU A 15 -5.33 -66.17 -12.47
CA LEU A 15 -4.35 -67.13 -11.93
C LEU A 15 -3.49 -66.34 -10.92
N SER A 16 -3.85 -66.19 -9.64
CA SER A 16 -3.77 -67.17 -8.53
C SER A 16 -2.57 -68.12 -8.56
N LEU A 17 -1.79 -68.01 -7.48
CA LEU A 17 -0.90 -69.00 -6.87
C LEU A 17 0.51 -69.18 -7.48
N SER A 18 1.48 -68.64 -6.73
CA SER A 18 2.70 -69.31 -6.24
C SER A 18 3.26 -70.47 -7.05
N VAL A 19 4.55 -70.37 -7.42
CA VAL A 19 5.64 -71.29 -7.03
C VAL A 19 6.95 -70.87 -7.75
N SER A 20 7.96 -70.59 -6.93
CA SER A 20 9.42 -70.70 -7.11
C SER A 20 10.10 -70.37 -8.46
N ALA A 21 11.02 -69.41 -8.35
CA ALA A 21 12.40 -69.45 -8.85
C ALA A 21 12.63 -69.96 -10.28
N PHE A 22 12.69 -69.03 -11.24
CA PHE A 22 13.50 -69.20 -12.44
C PHE A 22 14.35 -67.93 -12.66
N SER A 23 15.67 -68.15 -12.67
CA SER A 23 16.70 -67.16 -12.93
C SER A 23 16.58 -66.61 -14.36
N PHE A 24 16.60 -65.29 -14.48
CA PHE A 24 16.46 -64.53 -15.73
C PHE A 24 17.75 -64.50 -16.58
N ALA A 25 18.74 -65.35 -16.27
CA ALA A 25 20.06 -65.31 -16.90
C ALA A 25 20.17 -66.05 -18.25
N ASP A 26 19.19 -66.88 -18.64
CA ASP A 26 19.30 -67.72 -19.85
C ASP A 26 18.68 -67.11 -21.13
N PHE A 27 18.11 -65.92 -21.08
CA PHE A 27 17.44 -65.32 -22.26
C PHE A 27 18.31 -64.34 -23.06
N PHE A 28 19.45 -63.87 -22.52
CA PHE A 28 20.27 -62.85 -23.19
C PHE A 28 21.49 -63.38 -23.96
N ALA A 29 21.84 -64.67 -23.83
CA ALA A 29 23.07 -65.23 -24.42
C ALA A 29 22.91 -65.76 -25.87
N LYS A 30 21.80 -65.47 -26.57
CA LYS A 30 21.55 -66.01 -27.92
C LYS A 30 21.46 -64.99 -29.07
N PHE A 31 21.66 -63.69 -28.82
CA PHE A 31 21.44 -62.67 -29.85
C PHE A 31 22.67 -61.89 -30.34
N PHE A 32 23.84 -62.01 -29.70
CA PHE A 32 25.07 -61.37 -30.20
C PHE A 32 26.26 -62.32 -30.14
N GLY A 33 26.37 -63.16 -31.17
CA GLY A 33 27.64 -63.78 -31.54
C GLY A 33 28.46 -62.78 -32.38
N GLY A 34 29.72 -62.57 -32.01
CA GLY A 34 30.66 -61.75 -32.77
C GLY A 34 31.97 -61.57 -32.03
N GLU A 35 32.98 -62.31 -32.46
CA GLU A 35 34.31 -62.52 -31.88
C GLU A 35 35.22 -61.27 -31.90
N GLY A 36 36.19 -61.20 -30.97
CA GLY A 36 37.45 -60.52 -31.24
C GLY A 36 38.18 -59.86 -30.06
N LEU A 37 39.29 -60.48 -29.64
CA LEU A 37 40.51 -59.88 -29.06
C LEU A 37 40.64 -59.70 -27.53
N THR A 38 41.12 -60.79 -26.91
CA THR A 38 42.29 -60.90 -26.01
C THR A 38 42.72 -59.73 -25.11
N GLY A 39 42.78 -59.98 -23.79
CA GLY A 39 43.82 -59.42 -22.92
C GLY A 39 43.42 -59.12 -21.46
N SER A 40 43.90 -59.95 -20.53
CA SER A 40 44.09 -59.73 -19.08
C SER A 40 42.87 -59.29 -18.23
N ALA A 41 42.18 -60.22 -17.58
CA ALA A 41 42.51 -60.81 -16.27
C ALA A 41 42.24 -59.90 -15.06
N VAL A 42 41.11 -60.23 -14.39
CA VAL A 42 40.94 -60.33 -12.93
C VAL A 42 40.84 -59.02 -12.15
N SER A 43 39.62 -58.65 -11.73
CA SER A 43 39.19 -58.82 -10.33
C SER A 43 37.78 -58.24 -10.06
N ILE A 44 37.01 -59.01 -9.28
CA ILE A 44 35.81 -58.68 -8.45
C ILE A 44 34.52 -58.23 -9.15
N PHE A 45 33.60 -59.17 -9.39
CA PHE A 45 32.16 -58.92 -9.25
C PHE A 45 31.68 -59.66 -8.01
N GLN A 46 31.52 -58.92 -6.93
CA GLN A 46 30.82 -59.35 -5.73
C GLN A 46 29.32 -59.33 -6.05
N GLU A 47 28.61 -60.39 -5.74
CA GLU A 47 27.15 -60.47 -5.83
C GLU A 47 26.53 -59.28 -5.08
N GLY A 48 25.96 -58.32 -5.81
CA GLY A 48 25.24 -57.19 -5.25
C GLY A 48 23.93 -57.67 -4.63
N SER A 49 23.86 -57.63 -3.31
CA SER A 49 22.64 -57.86 -2.54
C SER A 49 21.52 -56.93 -3.02
N VAL A 50 20.38 -57.50 -3.42
CA VAL A 50 19.17 -56.75 -3.78
C VAL A 50 18.66 -56.07 -2.50
N ALA A 51 18.88 -54.76 -2.38
CA ALA A 51 18.40 -53.99 -1.23
C ALA A 51 16.87 -53.95 -1.25
N THR A 52 16.26 -54.51 -0.21
CA THR A 52 14.80 -54.59 -0.09
C THR A 52 14.30 -53.27 0.49
N LEU A 53 13.43 -52.56 -0.22
CA LEU A 53 12.86 -51.29 0.22
C LEU A 53 11.67 -51.55 1.16
N ILE A 54 11.67 -50.92 2.33
CA ILE A 54 10.65 -51.04 3.36
C ILE A 54 10.00 -49.67 3.60
N ILE A 55 8.71 -49.67 3.95
CA ILE A 55 7.94 -48.51 4.39
C ILE A 55 7.33 -48.82 5.75
N GLU A 56 7.48 -47.93 6.72
CA GLU A 56 6.90 -48.05 8.07
C GLU A 56 6.52 -46.66 8.63
N LYS A 57 5.75 -46.62 9.72
CA LYS A 57 5.39 -45.37 10.40
C LYS A 57 6.21 -45.18 11.67
N ILE A 58 6.78 -44.00 11.81
CA ILE A 58 7.46 -43.57 13.02
C ILE A 58 6.60 -42.53 13.73
N THR A 59 6.21 -42.80 14.96
CA THR A 59 5.55 -41.84 15.84
C THR A 59 6.59 -41.16 16.73
N CYS A 60 6.75 -39.85 16.56
CA CYS A 60 7.50 -39.01 17.49
C CYS A 60 6.58 -38.56 18.62
N ASN A 61 6.79 -39.12 19.81
CA ASN A 61 6.09 -38.74 21.04
C ASN A 61 6.89 -37.65 21.77
N PHE A 62 6.29 -36.49 21.98
CA PHE A 62 6.86 -35.35 22.70
C PHE A 62 6.36 -35.37 24.14
N ALA A 63 6.96 -36.25 24.95
CA ALA A 63 6.52 -36.43 26.33
C ALA A 63 6.58 -35.10 27.08
N ASP A 64 5.46 -34.79 27.75
CA ASP A 64 5.26 -33.62 28.59
C ASP A 64 5.26 -32.25 27.87
N SER A 65 5.21 -32.23 26.53
CA SER A 65 5.07 -30.97 25.77
C SER A 65 3.62 -30.48 25.73
N THR A 66 3.40 -29.22 26.12
CA THR A 66 2.12 -28.49 25.93
C THR A 66 2.14 -27.55 24.73
N THR A 67 3.28 -27.40 24.07
CA THR A 67 3.47 -26.58 22.87
C THR A 67 3.79 -27.45 21.66
N GLU A 68 3.63 -26.88 20.47
CA GLU A 68 3.94 -27.55 19.20
C GLU A 68 5.45 -27.85 19.11
N GLN A 69 5.78 -29.10 18.77
CA GLN A 69 7.17 -29.56 18.62
C GLN A 69 7.40 -30.14 17.23
N LYS A 70 8.66 -30.15 16.80
CA LYS A 70 9.10 -30.72 15.52
C LYS A 70 9.99 -31.93 15.76
N CYS A 71 9.85 -32.92 14.87
CA CYS A 71 10.68 -34.12 14.81
C CYS A 71 11.21 -34.28 13.39
N TYR A 72 12.50 -34.59 13.22
CA TYR A 72 13.13 -34.76 11.91
C TYR A 72 14.22 -35.84 11.92
N GLY A 73 14.24 -36.66 10.86
CA GLY A 73 15.17 -37.77 10.67
C GLY A 73 15.95 -37.66 9.36
N ASN A 74 17.14 -38.29 9.31
CA ASN A 74 18.03 -38.37 8.14
C ASN A 74 18.29 -37.00 7.46
N GLY A 75 18.80 -36.02 8.21
CA GLY A 75 19.11 -34.69 7.67
C GLY A 75 17.90 -33.82 7.31
N GLY A 76 16.69 -34.19 7.78
CA GLY A 76 15.45 -33.45 7.51
C GLY A 76 14.61 -34.02 6.37
N GLN A 77 15.04 -35.15 5.78
CA GLN A 77 14.29 -35.86 4.74
C GLN A 77 12.91 -36.33 5.24
N PHE A 78 12.84 -36.75 6.50
CA PHE A 78 11.58 -37.13 7.16
C PHE A 78 11.31 -36.12 8.26
N SER A 79 10.11 -35.54 8.30
CA SER A 79 9.73 -34.64 9.39
C SER A 79 8.24 -34.66 9.68
N CYS A 80 7.90 -34.40 10.94
CA CYS A 80 6.52 -34.14 11.36
C CYS A 80 6.48 -33.07 12.47
N THR A 81 5.33 -32.41 12.60
CA THR A 81 5.09 -31.36 13.60
C THR A 81 3.79 -31.68 14.34
N GLY A 82 3.76 -31.50 15.67
CA GLY A 82 2.56 -31.71 16.47
C GLY A 82 2.73 -31.38 17.94
N THR A 83 1.61 -31.24 18.66
CA THR A 83 1.59 -31.04 20.12
C THR A 83 1.34 -32.40 20.79
N GLY A 84 2.24 -32.81 21.68
CA GLY A 84 2.22 -34.12 22.34
C GLY A 84 2.72 -35.28 21.47
N SER A 85 2.33 -35.38 20.19
CA SER A 85 2.92 -36.34 19.25
C SER A 85 2.71 -35.97 17.79
N CYS A 86 3.50 -36.57 16.89
CA CYS A 86 3.27 -36.59 15.46
C CYS A 86 3.75 -37.91 14.83
N THR A 87 3.22 -38.27 13.66
CA THR A 87 3.59 -39.52 12.95
C THR A 87 4.05 -39.20 11.54
N VAL A 88 5.11 -39.88 11.07
CA VAL A 88 5.69 -39.75 9.74
C VAL A 88 5.90 -41.13 9.12
N GLU A 89 5.54 -41.30 7.84
CA GLU A 89 5.87 -42.49 7.07
C GLU A 89 7.30 -42.37 6.53
N VAL A 90 8.12 -43.38 6.80
CA VAL A 90 9.51 -43.45 6.36
C VAL A 90 9.70 -44.59 5.39
N SER A 91 10.61 -44.41 4.42
CA SER A 91 10.96 -45.44 3.47
C SER A 91 12.46 -45.51 3.24
N GLY A 92 12.99 -46.72 3.10
CA GLY A 92 14.41 -46.93 2.87
C GLY A 92 14.79 -48.41 2.83
N GLU A 93 16.09 -48.68 2.76
CA GLU A 93 16.60 -50.04 2.68
C GLU A 93 16.46 -50.76 4.02
N GLN A 94 16.02 -52.02 3.98
CA GLN A 94 15.89 -52.86 5.17
C GLN A 94 17.19 -52.87 5.98
N SER A 95 17.07 -52.71 7.30
CA SER A 95 18.16 -52.62 8.28
C SER A 95 18.95 -51.30 8.30
N LYS A 96 18.54 -50.25 7.57
CA LYS A 96 19.13 -48.91 7.76
C LYS A 96 18.59 -48.26 9.03
N SER A 97 19.50 -47.67 9.79
CA SER A 97 19.18 -46.87 10.98
C SER A 97 18.92 -45.41 10.59
N ILE A 98 17.88 -44.81 11.16
CA ILE A 98 17.57 -43.38 11.04
C ILE A 98 17.78 -42.73 12.40
N GLU A 99 18.66 -41.73 12.47
CA GLU A 99 18.77 -40.86 13.65
C GLU A 99 17.72 -39.76 13.59
N TRP A 100 17.03 -39.55 14.71
CA TRP A 100 15.99 -38.55 14.85
C TRP A 100 16.42 -37.44 15.80
N LYS A 101 16.03 -36.22 15.47
CA LYS A 101 16.21 -35.02 16.28
C LYS A 101 14.87 -34.34 16.48
N SER A 102 14.72 -33.66 17.60
CA SER A 102 13.52 -32.88 17.90
C SER A 102 13.89 -31.46 18.34
N SER A 103 12.89 -30.58 18.37
CA SER A 103 12.95 -29.32 19.14
C SER A 103 13.01 -29.54 20.66
N CYS A 104 12.74 -30.76 21.13
CA CYS A 104 13.08 -31.22 22.47
C CYS A 104 14.44 -31.96 22.47
N ASP A 105 15.15 -31.97 23.61
CA ASP A 105 16.42 -32.68 23.71
C ASP A 105 16.26 -34.20 23.53
N GLY A 106 17.17 -34.80 22.75
CA GLY A 106 17.23 -36.25 22.51
C GLY A 106 17.68 -36.60 21.08
N ILE A 107 18.38 -37.73 20.95
CA ILE A 107 18.82 -38.28 19.64
C ILE A 107 18.52 -39.80 19.60
N PRO A 108 17.24 -40.21 19.58
CA PRO A 108 16.88 -41.62 19.40
C PRO A 108 17.10 -42.06 17.95
N SER A 109 17.24 -43.37 17.74
CA SER A 109 17.36 -43.98 16.42
C SER A 109 16.33 -45.09 16.21
N THR A 110 15.85 -45.23 14.99
CA THR A 110 14.93 -46.30 14.53
C THR A 110 15.63 -47.16 13.49
N THR A 111 15.21 -48.41 13.31
CA THR A 111 15.75 -49.28 12.26
C THR A 111 14.63 -49.68 11.31
N LEU A 112 14.82 -49.45 10.01
CA LEU A 112 13.83 -49.79 9.01
C LEU A 112 13.67 -51.31 8.89
N ASP A 113 12.64 -51.87 9.53
CA ASP A 113 12.37 -53.30 9.59
C ASP A 113 10.94 -53.68 9.17
N GLY A 114 10.10 -52.67 8.91
CA GLY A 114 8.73 -52.81 8.42
C GLY A 114 7.70 -52.78 9.55
N SER A 115 8.13 -52.54 10.78
CA SER A 115 7.26 -52.36 11.93
C SER A 115 7.12 -50.89 12.30
N ASP A 116 5.92 -50.50 12.71
CA ASP A 116 5.68 -49.13 13.17
C ASP A 116 6.37 -48.95 14.54
N GLU A 117 7.22 -47.92 14.67
CA GLU A 117 7.97 -47.65 15.89
C GLU A 117 7.56 -46.32 16.52
N THR A 118 7.77 -46.18 17.83
CA THR A 118 7.53 -44.94 18.55
C THR A 118 8.79 -44.51 19.27
N ILE A 119 9.26 -43.30 18.95
CA ILE A 119 10.38 -42.66 19.63
C ILE A 119 9.86 -41.56 20.55
N THR A 120 10.41 -41.48 21.76
CA THR A 120 9.97 -40.51 22.76
C THR A 120 11.06 -39.49 23.03
N PHE A 121 10.76 -38.22 22.81
CA PHE A 121 11.57 -37.07 23.23
C PHE A 121 11.05 -36.57 24.56
N LYS A 122 11.95 -36.41 25.53
CA LYS A 122 11.60 -35.79 26.82
C LYS A 122 11.74 -34.29 26.66
N CYS A 123 10.61 -33.61 26.61
CA CYS A 123 10.62 -32.15 26.60
C CYS A 123 10.80 -31.68 28.05
N PRO A 124 11.76 -30.79 28.33
CA PRO A 124 11.93 -30.26 29.67
C PRO A 124 10.65 -29.54 30.08
N VAL A 125 9.91 -30.14 31.03
CA VAL A 125 8.80 -29.47 31.70
C VAL A 125 9.40 -28.27 32.43
N PRO A 126 8.89 -27.05 32.24
CA PRO A 126 9.30 -25.92 33.06
C PRO A 126 9.14 -26.33 34.52
N ALA A 127 10.23 -26.28 35.29
CA ALA A 127 10.22 -26.74 36.68
C ALA A 127 9.01 -26.13 37.40
N THR A 128 8.09 -26.98 37.83
CA THR A 128 6.93 -26.55 38.61
C THR A 128 7.47 -25.98 39.93
N PRO A 129 7.16 -24.72 40.28
CA PRO A 129 7.56 -24.16 41.56
C PRO A 129 6.97 -24.99 42.71
N ALA A 130 7.73 -25.10 43.81
CA ALA A 130 7.27 -25.56 45.12
C ALA A 130 5.92 -24.91 45.50
N PRO A 131 5.09 -25.56 46.35
CA PRO A 131 3.72 -25.12 46.63
C PRO A 131 3.67 -23.62 46.87
N ALA A 132 2.87 -22.93 46.05
CA ALA A 132 2.75 -21.49 46.10
C ALA A 132 2.37 -21.06 47.53
N PRO A 133 3.18 -20.20 48.18
CA PRO A 133 2.61 -19.21 49.07
C PRO A 133 1.50 -18.47 48.31
N PRO A 134 0.49 -17.90 48.99
CA PRO A 134 -0.61 -17.19 48.34
C PRO A 134 -0.06 -16.28 47.24
N LEU A 135 -0.67 -16.31 46.04
CA LEU A 135 -0.28 -15.50 44.88
C LEU A 135 0.04 -14.07 45.37
N THR A 136 1.32 -13.79 45.56
CA THR A 136 1.81 -12.43 45.51
C THR A 136 1.75 -12.08 44.03
N PRO A 137 0.96 -11.06 43.66
CA PRO A 137 0.96 -10.53 42.31
C PRO A 137 2.41 -10.37 41.85
N ILE A 138 2.71 -10.64 40.58
CA ILE A 138 3.86 -9.99 39.96
C ILE A 138 3.46 -8.52 40.04
N GLU A 139 3.94 -7.84 41.07
CA GLU A 139 3.60 -6.45 41.32
C GLU A 139 4.10 -5.70 40.10
N ALA A 140 3.17 -5.40 39.19
CA ALA A 140 3.32 -4.31 38.25
C ALA A 140 3.69 -3.13 39.13
N ILE A 141 4.96 -2.73 39.06
CA ILE A 141 5.43 -1.70 39.93
C ILE A 141 4.75 -0.43 39.44
N LYS A 142 4.07 0.21 40.37
CA LYS A 142 3.42 1.49 40.13
C LYS A 142 4.32 2.57 40.69
N GLU A 143 4.64 3.52 39.85
CA GLU A 143 5.33 4.74 40.24
C GLU A 143 4.60 5.93 39.62
N VAL A 144 4.76 7.09 40.23
CA VAL A 144 4.21 8.34 39.73
C VAL A 144 5.28 9.05 38.93
N VAL A 145 4.99 9.34 37.67
CA VAL A 145 5.80 10.24 36.86
C VAL A 145 5.18 11.63 36.92
N GLN A 146 5.89 12.58 37.53
CA GLN A 146 5.50 13.99 37.56
C GLN A 146 6.20 14.74 36.43
N CYS A 147 5.44 15.18 35.44
CA CYS A 147 5.92 16.05 34.37
C CYS A 147 5.71 17.51 34.78
N THR A 148 6.79 18.29 34.80
CA THR A 148 6.78 19.73 35.06
C THR A 148 7.06 20.48 33.76
N PHE A 149 6.20 21.44 33.44
CA PHE A 149 6.26 22.25 32.23
C PHE A 149 6.78 23.65 32.59
N TYR A 150 8.10 23.80 32.62
CA TYR A 150 8.73 25.08 32.93
C TYR A 150 8.38 26.11 31.87
N GLN A 151 7.94 27.29 32.34
CA GLN A 151 7.59 28.45 31.51
C GLN A 151 6.38 28.23 30.59
N SER A 152 5.59 27.18 30.80
CA SER A 152 4.32 27.03 30.09
C SER A 152 3.22 27.89 30.72
N ASN A 153 2.45 28.57 29.86
CA ASN A 153 1.23 29.32 30.20
C ASN A 153 -0.03 28.71 29.56
N THR A 154 0.13 27.62 28.80
CA THR A 154 -0.94 26.87 28.14
C THR A 154 -0.92 25.43 28.63
N GLU A 155 -2.03 24.69 28.45
CA GLU A 155 -2.08 23.27 28.80
C GLU A 155 -1.09 22.48 27.93
N GLN A 156 -0.19 21.74 28.56
CA GLN A 156 0.75 20.85 27.90
C GLN A 156 0.43 19.41 28.23
N LYS A 157 0.75 18.51 27.29
CA LYS A 157 0.65 17.05 27.46
C LYS A 157 2.04 16.46 27.65
N CYS A 158 2.12 15.48 28.53
CA CYS A 158 3.25 14.58 28.72
C CYS A 158 2.77 13.17 28.39
N TYR A 159 3.44 12.44 27.49
CA TYR A 159 2.96 11.15 27.02
C TYR A 159 4.09 10.22 26.61
N THR A 160 3.85 8.93 26.66
CA THR A 160 4.80 7.91 26.22
C THR A 160 4.76 7.70 24.71
N SER A 161 5.88 7.29 24.09
CA SER A 161 5.95 7.11 22.63
C SER A 161 5.04 6.00 22.08
N ASP A 162 4.67 5.03 22.91
CA ASP A 162 3.66 3.99 22.62
C ASP A 162 2.20 4.43 22.88
N GLY A 163 2.00 5.65 23.40
CA GLY A 163 0.68 6.20 23.73
C GLY A 163 -0.02 5.58 24.93
N GLN A 164 0.65 4.69 25.68
CA GLN A 164 0.05 3.94 26.78
C GLN A 164 -0.24 4.81 28.01
N PHE A 165 0.60 5.80 28.30
CA PHE A 165 0.46 6.69 29.46
C PHE A 165 0.50 8.15 29.02
N SER A 166 -0.39 8.97 29.57
CA SER A 166 -0.36 10.41 29.34
C SER A 166 -0.99 11.20 30.49
N CYS A 167 -0.55 12.44 30.67
CA CYS A 167 -1.20 13.44 31.50
C CYS A 167 -1.15 14.82 30.83
N ALA A 168 -2.04 15.73 31.25
CA ALA A 168 -2.08 17.10 30.77
C ALA A 168 -2.13 18.09 31.95
N GLY A 169 -1.49 19.24 31.82
CA GLY A 169 -1.49 20.31 32.82
C GLY A 169 -0.77 21.56 32.33
N THR A 170 -1.06 22.72 32.93
CA THR A 170 -0.47 24.00 32.53
C THR A 170 0.92 24.23 33.11
N SER A 171 1.16 23.84 34.36
CA SER A 171 2.47 23.95 35.05
C SER A 171 3.09 22.59 35.36
N SER A 172 2.26 21.60 35.68
CA SER A 172 2.69 20.22 35.88
C SER A 172 1.51 19.26 35.75
N CYS A 173 1.78 18.00 35.46
CA CYS A 173 0.83 16.90 35.58
C CYS A 173 1.52 15.65 36.12
N SER A 174 0.74 14.74 36.70
CA SER A 174 1.26 13.46 37.19
C SER A 174 0.45 12.30 36.62
N VAL A 175 1.12 11.21 36.29
CA VAL A 175 0.51 9.97 35.81
C VAL A 175 1.09 8.78 36.56
N VAL A 176 0.21 7.87 36.98
CA VAL A 176 0.63 6.59 37.54
C VAL A 176 0.96 5.66 36.39
N VAL A 177 2.21 5.24 36.29
CA VAL A 177 2.64 4.25 35.30
C VAL A 177 2.77 2.88 35.97
N SER A 178 2.52 1.83 35.19
CA SER A 178 2.63 0.46 35.68
C SER A 178 3.27 -0.42 34.65
N GLY A 179 4.30 -1.17 35.04
CA GLY A 179 4.97 -2.10 34.15
C GLY A 179 5.97 -3.01 34.85
N GLU A 180 6.74 -3.74 34.05
CA GLU A 180 7.77 -4.64 34.54
C GLU A 180 8.99 -3.86 35.06
N LYS A 181 9.53 -4.28 36.20
CA LYS A 181 10.70 -3.65 36.81
C LYS A 181 11.89 -3.67 35.85
N GLY A 182 12.53 -2.52 35.66
CA GLY A 182 13.70 -2.34 34.79
C GLY A 182 13.37 -1.97 33.35
N LYS A 183 12.08 -1.90 32.98
CA LYS A 183 11.67 -1.46 31.65
C LYS A 183 11.87 0.06 31.51
N SER A 184 12.62 0.47 30.48
CA SER A 184 12.80 1.88 30.13
C SER A 184 11.57 2.40 29.39
N GLN A 185 11.13 3.62 29.72
CA GLN A 185 10.01 4.29 29.08
C GLN A 185 10.46 5.65 28.52
N GLU A 186 10.11 5.93 27.27
CA GLU A 186 10.39 7.21 26.60
C GLU A 186 9.17 8.14 26.72
N TRP A 187 9.42 9.37 27.19
CA TRP A 187 8.42 10.40 27.42
C TRP A 187 8.64 11.60 26.51
N LYS A 188 7.56 12.11 25.92
CA LYS A 188 7.52 13.30 25.07
C LYS A 188 6.54 14.33 25.64
N SER A 189 6.78 15.60 25.33
CA SER A 189 5.85 16.68 25.67
C SER A 189 5.38 17.46 24.45
N SER A 190 4.14 17.98 24.49
CA SER A 190 3.57 18.85 23.45
C SER A 190 4.31 20.17 23.26
N CYS A 191 5.10 20.63 24.25
CA CYS A 191 5.96 21.80 24.10
C CYS A 191 7.40 21.48 23.65
N GLY A 192 7.68 20.21 23.35
CA GLY A 192 9.01 19.71 22.98
C GLY A 192 9.80 19.13 24.15
N GLY A 193 10.82 18.32 23.81
CA GLY A 193 11.68 17.61 24.77
C GLY A 193 11.38 16.11 24.86
N THR A 194 12.40 15.34 25.23
CA THR A 194 12.31 13.88 25.40
C THR A 194 13.10 13.46 26.64
N PHE A 195 12.50 12.60 27.47
CA PHE A 195 13.13 12.02 28.65
C PHE A 195 12.94 10.52 28.69
N TYR A 196 13.77 9.84 29.47
CA TYR A 196 13.68 8.40 29.70
C TYR A 196 13.57 8.13 31.20
N THR A 197 12.63 7.29 31.58
CA THR A 197 12.48 6.76 32.94
C THR A 197 12.73 5.26 32.94
N THR A 198 13.10 4.69 34.10
CA THR A 198 13.19 3.24 34.26
C THR A 198 12.21 2.84 35.35
N LEU A 199 11.26 1.95 35.02
CA LEU A 199 10.28 1.46 35.99
C LEU A 199 10.97 0.72 37.13
N ASP A 200 11.24 1.38 38.24
CA ASP A 200 11.98 0.80 39.37
C ASP A 200 11.22 0.88 40.71
N GLY A 201 10.12 1.63 40.74
CA GLY A 201 9.23 1.85 41.87
C GLY A 201 9.47 3.13 42.63
N ALA A 202 10.43 3.96 42.20
CA ALA A 202 10.60 5.31 42.69
C ALA A 202 9.82 6.30 41.80
N ASP A 203 9.20 7.31 42.42
CA ASP A 203 8.55 8.37 41.67
C ASP A 203 9.58 9.18 40.88
N ASP A 204 9.32 9.36 39.59
CA ASP A 204 10.18 10.08 38.68
C ASP A 204 9.67 11.50 38.43
N SER A 205 10.59 12.43 38.21
CA SER A 205 10.27 13.83 37.89
C SER A 205 10.92 14.26 36.59
N LEU A 206 10.08 14.63 35.62
CA LEU A 206 10.49 15.06 34.29
C LEU A 206 10.31 16.58 34.17
N ALA A 207 11.31 17.27 33.62
CA ALA A 207 11.35 18.72 33.54
C ALA A 207 11.41 19.18 32.08
N PHE A 208 10.25 19.44 31.47
CA PHE A 208 10.17 19.97 30.12
C PHE A 208 10.32 21.48 30.15
N LYS A 209 11.30 22.01 29.40
CA LYS A 209 11.41 23.45 29.17
C LYS A 209 10.53 23.79 27.98
N CYS A 210 9.37 24.35 28.27
CA CYS A 210 8.48 24.82 27.23
C CYS A 210 8.94 26.22 26.82
N PRO A 211 9.36 26.45 25.56
CA PRO A 211 9.69 27.78 25.11
C PRO A 211 8.44 28.65 25.22
N VAL A 212 8.50 29.69 26.06
CA VAL A 212 7.52 30.78 26.02
C VAL A 212 7.52 31.29 24.59
N LEU A 213 6.35 31.24 23.92
CA LEU A 213 6.19 31.88 22.62
C LEU A 213 6.56 33.36 22.81
N ALA A 214 7.69 33.78 22.24
CA ALA A 214 8.17 35.15 22.35
C ALA A 214 7.18 36.06 21.61
N THR A 215 6.52 36.94 22.35
CA THR A 215 5.94 38.16 21.77
C THR A 215 7.08 39.01 21.17
N PRO A 216 6.87 39.61 19.98
CA PRO A 216 7.92 40.32 19.25
C PRO A 216 8.44 41.54 20.02
N VAL A 217 9.76 41.72 20.03
CA VAL A 217 10.47 42.87 20.62
C VAL A 217 10.69 43.96 19.56
N PRO A 218 10.19 45.19 19.77
CA PRO A 218 10.84 46.39 19.27
C PRO A 218 11.94 46.86 20.26
N SER A 219 13.09 47.29 19.74
CA SER A 219 14.19 47.93 20.48
C SER A 219 14.49 49.29 19.81
N PRO A 220 14.94 50.38 20.49
CA PRO A 220 15.48 50.48 21.87
C PRO A 220 14.88 51.56 22.83
N THR A 221 14.80 51.16 24.12
CA THR A 221 15.00 51.77 25.48
C THR A 221 15.13 53.32 25.70
N PRO A 222 14.71 53.94 26.87
CA PRO A 222 14.43 53.38 28.23
C PRO A 222 13.14 53.79 29.02
N SER A 223 12.71 52.88 29.92
CA SER A 223 12.06 53.08 31.27
C SER A 223 10.61 53.64 31.36
N PRO A 224 9.74 53.32 32.36
CA PRO A 224 9.71 52.26 33.39
C PRO A 224 8.56 51.23 33.19
N THR A 225 8.60 50.15 33.97
CA THR A 225 7.75 48.94 33.97
C THR A 225 6.21 49.16 33.96
N PRO A 226 5.43 48.53 33.04
CA PRO A 226 3.98 48.50 33.11
C PRO A 226 3.41 47.20 33.70
N ASN A 227 2.27 47.34 34.37
CA ASN A 227 1.53 46.33 35.12
C ASN A 227 1.01 45.16 34.28
N PRO A 228 0.72 43.99 34.91
CA PRO A 228 0.09 42.85 34.26
C PRO A 228 -1.25 43.23 33.61
N ILE A 229 -1.42 42.84 32.34
CA ILE A 229 -2.63 43.11 31.54
C ILE A 229 -3.77 42.23 32.05
N GLU A 230 -4.82 42.87 32.54
CA GLU A 230 -6.00 42.23 33.10
C GLU A 230 -6.96 41.80 31.97
N THR A 231 -7.23 40.50 31.86
CA THR A 231 -8.26 39.98 30.94
C THR A 231 -9.62 39.96 31.63
N VAL A 232 -10.64 40.48 30.95
CA VAL A 232 -11.99 40.68 31.50
C VAL A 232 -13.02 39.94 30.65
N LYS A 233 -14.05 39.39 31.29
CA LYS A 233 -15.18 38.67 30.67
C LYS A 233 -16.46 39.50 30.81
N GLU A 234 -17.21 39.65 29.72
CA GLU A 234 -18.50 40.36 29.70
C GLU A 234 -19.47 39.75 28.68
N GLN A 235 -20.71 40.24 28.64
CA GLN A 235 -21.74 39.85 27.67
C GLN A 235 -22.07 41.00 26.72
N VAL A 236 -22.05 40.72 25.43
CA VAL A 236 -22.49 41.66 24.38
C VAL A 236 -23.81 41.19 23.78
N ARG A 237 -24.84 42.05 23.82
CA ARG A 237 -26.13 41.79 23.17
C ARG A 237 -26.22 42.52 21.83
N CYS A 238 -26.36 41.77 20.75
CA CYS A 238 -26.68 42.34 19.45
C CYS A 238 -28.20 42.51 19.30
N ILE A 239 -28.65 43.71 18.92
CA ILE A 239 -30.07 44.06 18.72
C ILE A 239 -30.29 44.32 17.23
N PHE A 240 -31.29 43.67 16.64
CA PHE A 240 -31.64 43.74 15.22
C PHE A 240 -32.99 44.44 15.06
N THR A 241 -32.95 45.77 15.00
CA THR A 241 -34.15 46.62 14.92
C THR A 241 -34.79 46.48 13.54
N ASN A 242 -36.11 46.28 13.49
CA ASN A 242 -36.88 46.03 12.26
C ASN A 242 -36.57 44.71 11.52
N ALA A 243 -35.77 43.81 12.12
CA ALA A 243 -35.55 42.48 11.56
C ALA A 243 -36.81 41.59 11.73
N ASN A 244 -37.40 41.17 10.61
CA ASN A 244 -38.47 40.16 10.55
C ASN A 244 -37.95 38.77 10.13
N THR A 245 -36.65 38.65 9.87
CA THR A 245 -35.95 37.42 9.51
C THR A 245 -34.74 37.22 10.40
N TYR A 246 -34.20 36.01 10.40
CA TYR A 246 -33.04 35.63 11.21
C TYR A 246 -31.81 36.46 10.84
N GLN A 247 -31.15 37.05 11.84
CA GLN A 247 -29.93 37.84 11.65
C GLN A 247 -28.76 37.25 12.44
N LYS A 248 -27.55 37.43 11.92
CA LYS A 248 -26.28 37.04 12.53
C LYS A 248 -25.48 38.30 12.88
N CYS A 249 -24.88 38.29 14.06
CA CYS A 249 -23.94 39.30 14.55
C CYS A 249 -22.59 38.63 14.79
N TYR A 250 -21.51 39.18 14.27
CA TYR A 250 -20.18 38.57 14.36
C TYR A 250 -19.05 39.60 14.41
N THR A 251 -17.95 39.26 15.06
CA THR A 251 -16.74 40.09 15.05
C THR A 251 -15.94 39.94 13.74
N GLY A 252 -15.13 40.94 13.40
CA GLY A 252 -14.35 40.94 12.14
C GLY A 252 -13.39 39.75 11.97
N ASP A 253 -12.90 39.19 13.07
CA ASP A 253 -12.05 37.99 13.14
C ASP A 253 -12.86 36.67 13.19
N GLY A 254 -14.19 36.74 13.26
CA GLY A 254 -15.07 35.58 13.39
C GLY A 254 -15.03 34.89 14.75
N LYS A 255 -14.29 35.42 15.74
CA LYS A 255 -14.10 34.79 17.05
C LYS A 255 -15.39 34.73 17.87
N TYR A 256 -16.23 35.75 17.77
CA TYR A 256 -17.50 35.83 18.48
C TYR A 256 -18.65 35.93 17.49
N VAL A 257 -19.56 34.95 17.52
CA VAL A 257 -20.75 34.91 16.66
C VAL A 257 -22.01 34.61 17.49
N CYS A 258 -23.08 35.38 17.28
CA CYS A 258 -24.42 35.04 17.76
C CYS A 258 -25.48 35.29 16.68
N ALA A 259 -26.63 34.64 16.79
CA ALA A 259 -27.71 34.80 15.83
C ALA A 259 -29.10 34.69 16.45
N GLY A 260 -30.07 35.43 15.92
CA GLY A 260 -31.43 35.51 16.44
C GLY A 260 -32.34 36.44 15.65
N ILE A 261 -33.63 36.44 15.99
CA ILE A 261 -34.62 37.42 15.49
C ILE A 261 -34.81 38.47 16.59
N GLY A 262 -34.60 39.74 16.27
CA GLY A 262 -34.70 40.85 17.23
C GLY A 262 -33.48 41.04 18.13
N SER A 263 -32.93 39.99 18.77
CA SER A 263 -31.62 40.10 19.45
C SER A 263 -30.92 38.75 19.68
N CYS A 264 -29.61 38.77 19.95
CA CYS A 264 -28.83 37.65 20.47
C CYS A 264 -27.79 38.13 21.49
N ILE A 265 -27.28 37.24 22.35
CA ILE A 265 -26.26 37.55 23.38
C ILE A 265 -25.04 36.68 23.14
N ASN A 266 -23.84 37.24 23.32
CA ASN A 266 -22.56 36.55 23.23
C ASN A 266 -21.71 36.82 24.47
N GLU A 267 -20.96 35.83 24.95
CA GLU A 267 -19.97 36.02 26.02
C GLU A 267 -18.60 36.28 25.39
N VAL A 268 -18.00 37.44 25.70
CA VAL A 268 -16.71 37.85 25.14
C VAL A 268 -15.63 37.89 26.22
N LEU A 269 -14.41 37.54 25.84
CA LEU A 269 -13.23 37.53 26.71
C LEU A 269 -12.05 38.21 26.01
N GLY A 270 -11.43 39.20 26.64
CA GLY A 270 -10.27 39.87 26.07
C GLY A 270 -9.62 40.84 27.04
N GLU A 271 -8.64 41.61 26.56
CA GLU A 271 -7.92 42.58 27.37
C GLU A 271 -8.83 43.76 27.76
N ASN A 272 -8.72 44.22 29.02
CA ASN A 272 -9.47 45.39 29.48
C ASN A 272 -9.17 46.63 28.59
N GLY A 273 -10.20 47.21 27.99
CA GLY A 273 -10.13 48.29 27.02
C GLY A 273 -10.01 47.86 25.54
N ALA A 274 -9.97 46.56 25.24
CA ALA A 274 -9.90 46.08 23.87
C ALA A 274 -11.21 46.37 23.11
N LYS A 275 -11.09 47.01 21.94
CA LYS A 275 -12.24 47.36 21.10
C LYS A 275 -12.63 46.20 20.19
N LEU A 276 -13.87 45.75 20.29
CA LEU A 276 -14.46 44.77 19.36
C LEU A 276 -15.26 45.50 18.27
N SER A 277 -15.15 45.01 17.04
CA SER A 277 -15.91 45.50 15.87
C SER A 277 -16.89 44.43 15.41
N TRP A 278 -18.18 44.76 15.47
CA TRP A 278 -19.29 43.86 15.16
C TRP A 278 -19.92 44.19 13.82
N LYS A 279 -20.26 43.15 13.05
CA LYS A 279 -20.98 43.22 11.78
C LYS A 279 -22.28 42.43 11.87
N SER A 280 -23.31 42.88 11.15
CA SER A 280 -24.60 42.18 11.04
C SER A 280 -24.88 41.69 9.62
N SER A 281 -25.59 40.57 9.50
CA SER A 281 -26.06 40.05 8.20
C SER A 281 -27.06 40.94 7.48
N CYS A 282 -27.75 41.85 8.18
CA CYS A 282 -28.59 42.87 7.53
C CYS A 282 -27.83 44.16 7.18
N GLY A 283 -26.50 44.15 7.35
CA GLY A 283 -25.64 45.33 7.20
C GLY A 283 -25.50 46.14 8.50
N GLY A 284 -24.56 47.07 8.49
CA GLY A 284 -24.21 47.91 9.64
C GLY A 284 -22.99 47.42 10.43
N TYR A 285 -22.42 48.34 11.20
CA TYR A 285 -21.26 48.13 12.07
C TYR A 285 -21.52 48.76 13.43
N GLY A 286 -21.03 48.12 14.48
CA GLY A 286 -21.00 48.71 15.81
C GLY A 286 -19.80 48.23 16.61
N TYR A 287 -19.54 48.89 17.74
CA TYR A 287 -18.32 48.67 18.51
C TYR A 287 -18.64 48.53 19.99
N THR A 288 -17.91 47.65 20.66
CA THR A 288 -17.92 47.47 22.11
C THR A 288 -16.49 47.53 22.64
N LEU A 289 -16.33 47.80 23.92
CA LEU A 289 -15.05 47.82 24.65
C LEU A 289 -15.11 46.74 25.72
N ILE A 290 -14.14 45.84 25.73
CA ILE A 290 -14.05 44.81 26.77
C ILE A 290 -13.62 45.48 28.06
N ASP A 291 -14.55 45.86 28.93
CA ASP A 291 -14.27 46.54 30.20
C ASP A 291 -14.91 45.87 31.42
N GLY A 292 -15.63 44.76 31.19
CA GLY A 292 -16.34 44.01 32.22
C GLY A 292 -17.80 44.41 32.38
N SER A 293 -18.24 45.41 31.63
CA SER A 293 -19.63 45.85 31.58
C SER A 293 -20.33 45.22 30.39
N ASN A 294 -21.53 44.70 30.60
CA ASN A 294 -22.32 44.18 29.49
C ASN A 294 -22.78 45.32 28.57
N GLU A 295 -22.51 45.21 27.27
CA GLU A 295 -22.83 46.22 26.27
C GLU A 295 -23.84 45.73 25.23
N ASN A 296 -24.45 46.67 24.51
CA ASN A 296 -25.36 46.37 23.41
C ASN A 296 -24.82 46.95 22.11
N VAL A 297 -25.00 46.23 21.01
CA VAL A 297 -24.75 46.75 19.65
C VAL A 297 -26.02 46.65 18.82
N GLU A 298 -26.49 47.77 18.26
CA GLU A 298 -27.76 47.86 17.54
C GLU A 298 -27.57 47.99 16.03
N PHE A 299 -28.34 47.19 15.28
CA PHE A 299 -28.35 47.16 13.81
C PHE A 299 -29.76 47.44 13.30
N SER A 300 -29.92 48.48 12.48
CA SER A 300 -31.19 48.85 11.86
C SER A 300 -31.41 48.13 10.53
N CYS A 301 -32.18 47.04 10.55
CA CYS A 301 -32.51 46.25 9.38
C CYS A 301 -33.74 46.83 8.66
N LEU A 302 -33.55 47.81 7.77
CA LEU A 302 -34.67 48.43 7.04
C LEU A 302 -35.27 47.47 5.99
N PRO A 303 -36.61 47.38 5.87
CA PRO A 303 -37.26 46.62 4.80
C PRO A 303 -37.07 47.34 3.47
N THR A 304 -36.33 46.74 2.54
CA THR A 304 -36.09 47.30 1.21
C THR A 304 -37.37 47.24 0.38
N THR A 305 -38.16 48.31 0.37
CA THR A 305 -39.26 48.53 -0.57
C THR A 305 -38.81 49.42 -1.72
N SER A 306 -38.53 48.86 -2.90
CA SER A 306 -38.43 49.64 -4.15
C SER A 306 -38.72 48.76 -5.38
N PRO A 307 -39.35 49.31 -6.45
CA PRO A 307 -40.04 48.53 -7.48
C PRO A 307 -39.11 48.00 -8.59
N ILE A 308 -39.59 46.91 -9.17
CA ILE A 308 -38.99 46.04 -10.19
C ILE A 308 -38.76 46.79 -11.53
N PRO A 309 -37.56 46.66 -12.13
CA PRO A 309 -37.40 46.56 -13.58
C PRO A 309 -37.16 45.11 -14.03
N SER A 310 -37.75 44.78 -15.18
CA SER A 310 -37.77 43.52 -15.92
C SER A 310 -36.38 43.05 -16.40
N PRO A 311 -36.17 41.76 -16.75
CA PRO A 311 -34.94 41.03 -16.44
C PRO A 311 -33.83 41.16 -17.49
N THR A 312 -32.60 41.27 -17.00
CA THR A 312 -31.40 40.71 -17.64
C THR A 312 -30.82 39.70 -16.63
N PRO A 313 -30.49 38.46 -17.02
CA PRO A 313 -30.17 37.39 -16.07
C PRO A 313 -28.78 37.64 -15.45
N VAL A 314 -28.79 38.14 -14.22
CA VAL A 314 -27.61 38.22 -13.35
C VAL A 314 -27.61 36.99 -12.44
N PRO A 315 -26.48 36.29 -12.29
CA PRO A 315 -26.41 35.02 -11.57
C PRO A 315 -26.76 35.20 -10.09
N VAL A 316 -27.73 34.41 -9.66
CA VAL A 316 -28.15 34.26 -8.26
C VAL A 316 -26.93 33.84 -7.44
N PRO A 317 -26.52 34.59 -6.40
CA PRO A 317 -25.50 34.10 -5.47
C PRO A 317 -26.03 32.80 -4.83
N PRO A 318 -25.25 31.71 -4.87
CA PRO A 318 -25.72 30.40 -4.48
C PRO A 318 -26.17 30.41 -3.02
N PRO A 319 -27.28 29.73 -2.69
CA PRO A 319 -27.77 29.62 -1.32
C PRO A 319 -26.66 29.05 -0.43
N VAL A 320 -26.39 29.73 0.69
CA VAL A 320 -25.42 29.27 1.69
C VAL A 320 -25.86 27.87 2.15
N PRO A 321 -25.02 26.84 1.97
CA PRO A 321 -25.41 25.47 2.28
C PRO A 321 -25.61 25.32 3.80
N GLU A 322 -26.83 24.98 4.19
CA GLU A 322 -27.22 24.70 5.57
C GLU A 322 -26.56 23.40 6.03
N PHE A 323 -25.93 23.35 7.21
CA PHE A 323 -25.27 22.15 7.74
C PHE A 323 -26.17 21.48 8.79
N VAL A 324 -26.32 20.15 8.71
CA VAL A 324 -27.18 19.37 9.61
C VAL A 324 -26.41 18.16 10.18
N GLN A 325 -26.84 17.68 11.35
CA GLN A 325 -26.34 16.48 12.01
C GLN A 325 -27.52 15.53 12.27
N GLU A 326 -27.35 14.24 12.00
CA GLU A 326 -28.36 13.20 12.20
C GLU A 326 -27.74 11.82 12.49
N GLN A 327 -28.53 10.86 12.96
CA GLN A 327 -28.11 9.47 13.14
C GLN A 327 -28.58 8.59 11.98
N VAL A 328 -27.69 7.75 11.46
CA VAL A 328 -28.04 6.70 10.52
C VAL A 328 -27.93 5.34 11.21
N ARG A 329 -29.03 4.59 11.22
CA ARG A 329 -29.04 3.19 11.64
C ARG A 329 -28.83 2.29 10.42
N CYS A 330 -27.70 1.60 10.36
CA CYS A 330 -27.49 0.53 9.39
C CYS A 330 -28.22 -0.73 9.87
N VAL A 331 -29.03 -1.34 8.99
CA VAL A 331 -29.82 -2.54 9.27
C VAL A 331 -29.33 -3.66 8.37
N PHE A 332 -28.77 -4.71 8.96
CA PHE A 332 -28.28 -5.90 8.29
C PHE A 332 -29.39 -6.96 8.31
N ALA A 333 -30.40 -6.77 7.48
CA ALA A 333 -31.52 -7.70 7.39
C ALA A 333 -30.99 -9.10 7.09
N ASN A 334 -31.34 -10.05 7.96
CA ASN A 334 -30.95 -11.46 7.93
C ASN A 334 -29.49 -11.81 8.26
N SER A 335 -28.69 -10.89 8.80
CA SER A 335 -27.37 -11.25 9.33
C SER A 335 -27.42 -11.62 10.80
N VAL A 336 -26.86 -12.79 11.15
CA VAL A 336 -26.60 -13.21 12.54
C VAL A 336 -25.13 -13.07 12.93
N THR A 337 -24.26 -12.75 11.97
CA THR A 337 -22.85 -12.44 12.19
C THR A 337 -22.62 -10.93 12.18
N GLU A 338 -21.52 -10.48 12.76
CA GLU A 338 -21.11 -9.07 12.72
C GLU A 338 -20.93 -8.59 11.27
N GLN A 339 -21.50 -7.44 10.95
CA GLN A 339 -21.34 -6.77 9.66
C GLN A 339 -20.87 -5.34 9.87
N LYS A 340 -20.23 -4.79 8.85
CA LYS A 340 -19.74 -3.41 8.81
C LYS A 340 -20.55 -2.61 7.80
N CYS A 341 -20.85 -1.37 8.15
CA CYS A 341 -21.51 -0.40 7.30
C CYS A 341 -20.65 0.87 7.26
N TYR A 342 -20.39 1.41 6.08
CA TYR A 342 -19.58 2.63 5.94
C TYR A 342 -20.08 3.48 4.77
N SER A 343 -20.01 4.80 4.96
CA SER A 343 -20.36 5.80 3.96
C SER A 343 -19.16 6.18 3.09
N ASP A 344 -19.44 6.80 1.94
CA ASP A 344 -18.46 7.43 1.06
C ASP A 344 -17.55 8.48 1.73
N ASN A 345 -17.99 9.12 2.82
CA ASN A 345 -17.19 10.08 3.59
C ASN A 345 -16.43 9.45 4.78
N GLY A 346 -16.32 8.12 4.86
CA GLY A 346 -15.54 7.42 5.88
C GLY A 346 -16.22 7.20 7.23
N ASN A 347 -17.43 7.73 7.45
CA ASN A 347 -18.21 7.44 8.65
C ASN A 347 -18.81 6.03 8.56
N GLY A 348 -18.69 5.22 9.61
CA GLY A 348 -19.21 3.85 9.62
C GLY A 348 -19.37 3.25 11.02
N CYS A 349 -20.04 2.10 11.08
CA CYS A 349 -20.25 1.33 12.31
C CYS A 349 -20.20 -0.17 12.02
N SER A 350 -20.00 -0.98 13.07
CA SER A 350 -20.02 -2.45 13.00
C SER A 350 -21.02 -3.03 14.01
N GLY A 351 -21.70 -4.12 13.67
CA GLY A 351 -22.64 -4.81 14.58
C GLY A 351 -23.36 -5.98 13.93
N SER A 352 -23.94 -6.88 14.75
CA SER A 352 -24.82 -7.96 14.29
C SER A 352 -26.27 -7.48 14.25
N GLY A 353 -26.94 -7.56 13.10
CA GLY A 353 -28.32 -7.12 12.92
C GLY A 353 -28.48 -5.60 12.69
N THR A 354 -27.97 -4.74 13.58
CA THR A 354 -27.97 -3.28 13.36
C THR A 354 -26.77 -2.59 14.00
N CYS A 355 -26.37 -1.43 13.46
CA CYS A 355 -25.46 -0.48 14.13
C CYS A 355 -25.90 0.97 13.86
N ILE A 356 -25.47 1.93 14.69
CA ILE A 356 -25.83 3.36 14.57
C ILE A 356 -24.55 4.19 14.44
N VAL A 357 -24.59 5.20 13.57
CA VAL A 357 -23.49 6.16 13.34
C VAL A 357 -24.05 7.58 13.27
N ASP A 358 -23.39 8.51 13.95
CA ASP A 358 -23.67 9.95 13.85
C ASP A 358 -23.00 10.51 12.58
N VAL A 359 -23.75 11.25 11.77
CA VAL A 359 -23.25 11.88 10.54
C VAL A 359 -23.61 13.36 10.49
N SER A 360 -22.76 14.15 9.85
CA SER A 360 -22.99 15.58 9.64
C SER A 360 -22.57 16.02 8.24
N GLY A 361 -23.28 16.98 7.66
CA GLY A 361 -23.00 17.50 6.33
C GLY A 361 -24.02 18.53 5.86
N THR A 362 -23.86 19.02 4.63
CA THR A 362 -24.78 19.99 4.06
C THR A 362 -26.15 19.35 3.79
N ARG A 363 -27.24 20.01 4.20
CA ARG A 363 -28.61 19.58 3.99
C ARG A 363 -28.85 19.31 2.50
N GLY A 364 -29.45 18.17 2.19
CA GLY A 364 -29.69 17.67 0.84
C GLY A 364 -28.55 16.85 0.25
N LYS A 365 -27.37 16.78 0.90
CA LYS A 365 -26.29 15.87 0.47
C LYS A 365 -26.73 14.43 0.69
N THR A 366 -26.62 13.63 -0.36
CA THR A 366 -26.84 12.19 -0.30
C THR A 366 -25.56 11.48 0.10
N LEU A 367 -25.66 10.58 1.08
CA LEU A 367 -24.60 9.66 1.48
C LEU A 367 -24.88 8.29 0.88
N THR A 368 -23.87 7.68 0.27
CA THR A 368 -23.95 6.29 -0.18
C THR A 368 -23.29 5.37 0.84
N TRP A 369 -24.04 4.39 1.31
CA TRP A 369 -23.63 3.41 2.30
C TRP A 369 -23.33 2.07 1.64
N LYS A 370 -22.23 1.45 2.06
CA LYS A 370 -21.82 0.10 1.66
C LYS A 370 -21.81 -0.81 2.89
N SER A 371 -22.12 -2.09 2.68
CA SER A 371 -22.11 -3.12 3.73
C SER A 371 -21.17 -4.28 3.39
N SER A 372 -20.55 -4.87 4.41
CA SER A 372 -19.71 -6.08 4.27
C SER A 372 -20.49 -7.32 3.81
N CYS A 373 -21.82 -7.35 3.97
CA CYS A 373 -22.66 -8.46 3.48
C CYS A 373 -23.16 -8.27 2.03
N SER A 374 -22.57 -7.31 1.30
CA SER A 374 -23.01 -6.80 0.00
C SER A 374 -24.25 -5.87 0.08
N GLY A 375 -24.37 -4.98 -0.90
CA GLY A 375 -25.50 -4.04 -1.06
C GLY A 375 -25.12 -2.58 -0.89
N TYR A 376 -25.99 -1.71 -1.42
CA TYR A 376 -25.88 -0.26 -1.34
C TYR A 376 -27.18 0.31 -0.81
N ALA A 377 -27.08 1.32 0.06
CA ALA A 377 -28.20 2.12 0.51
C ALA A 377 -27.82 3.60 0.42
N SER A 378 -28.81 4.48 0.29
CA SER A 378 -28.57 5.92 0.24
C SER A 378 -29.45 6.63 1.25
N THR A 379 -28.86 7.59 1.96
CA THR A 379 -29.60 8.49 2.86
C THR A 379 -29.34 9.93 2.46
N THR A 380 -30.30 10.81 2.68
CA THR A 380 -30.13 12.24 2.44
C THR A 380 -30.08 12.95 3.78
N LEU A 381 -29.05 13.77 3.99
CA LEU A 381 -28.89 14.57 5.18
C LEU A 381 -29.98 15.65 5.20
N ASP A 382 -30.97 15.50 6.06
CA ASP A 382 -32.05 16.47 6.23
C ASP A 382 -32.26 16.92 7.68
N GLY A 383 -31.49 16.34 8.60
CA GLY A 383 -31.57 16.58 10.04
C GLY A 383 -32.50 15.60 10.75
N ASN A 384 -33.01 14.57 10.07
CA ASN A 384 -33.81 13.52 10.66
C ASN A 384 -33.10 12.18 10.55
N ASN A 385 -33.17 11.37 11.60
CA ASN A 385 -32.53 10.07 11.62
C ASN A 385 -33.01 9.16 10.46
N LYS A 386 -32.09 8.46 9.82
CA LYS A 386 -32.35 7.60 8.65
C LYS A 386 -31.95 6.14 8.89
N TYR A 387 -32.36 5.29 7.96
CA TYR A 387 -32.01 3.88 7.92
C TYR A 387 -31.29 3.55 6.62
N ALA A 388 -30.18 2.82 6.73
CA ALA A 388 -29.49 2.21 5.60
C ALA A 388 -29.70 0.69 5.68
N GLU A 389 -30.63 0.16 4.91
CA GLU A 389 -31.00 -1.25 4.98
C GLU A 389 -30.26 -2.09 3.94
N PHE A 390 -29.64 -3.18 4.40
CA PHE A 390 -28.92 -4.14 3.58
C PHE A 390 -29.57 -5.51 3.75
N LYS A 391 -29.99 -6.09 2.62
CA LYS A 391 -30.51 -7.46 2.59
C LYS A 391 -29.33 -8.41 2.47
N CYS A 392 -28.81 -8.84 3.61
CA CYS A 392 -27.84 -9.92 3.63
C CYS A 392 -28.58 -11.20 3.18
N ALA A 393 -27.97 -11.96 2.26
CA ALA A 393 -28.60 -13.18 1.77
C ALA A 393 -28.80 -14.16 2.94
N GLN A 394 -30.05 -14.54 3.23
CA GLN A 394 -30.30 -15.68 4.10
C GLN A 394 -29.67 -16.90 3.44
N THR A 395 -28.70 -17.49 4.12
CA THR A 395 -28.37 -18.89 3.92
C THR A 395 -29.62 -19.67 4.30
N SER A 396 -30.41 -20.07 3.30
CA SER A 396 -31.51 -21.00 3.53
C SER A 396 -30.91 -22.26 4.13
N ILE A 397 -31.42 -22.63 5.29
CA ILE A 397 -31.01 -23.81 6.04
C ILE A 397 -31.58 -25.03 5.28
N SER A 398 -30.89 -25.42 4.21
CA SER A 398 -31.01 -26.72 3.54
C SER A 398 -30.02 -27.67 4.24
N PRO A 399 -30.37 -28.95 4.52
CA PRO A 399 -29.67 -29.77 5.49
C PRO A 399 -28.17 -29.80 5.22
N THR A 400 -27.43 -29.34 6.23
CA THR A 400 -25.98 -29.31 6.40
C THR A 400 -25.18 -29.96 5.25
N PRO A 401 -24.54 -29.19 4.35
CA PRO A 401 -23.40 -29.70 3.62
C PRO A 401 -22.27 -29.86 4.63
N LEU A 402 -21.91 -31.12 4.84
CA LEU A 402 -20.71 -31.58 5.53
C LEU A 402 -19.51 -30.69 5.14
N PRO A 403 -18.59 -30.35 6.06
CA PRO A 403 -17.43 -29.51 5.76
C PRO A 403 -16.79 -29.95 4.45
N THR A 404 -16.74 -29.04 3.46
CA THR A 404 -16.05 -29.29 2.20
C THR A 404 -14.63 -29.67 2.54
N GLN A 405 -14.34 -30.97 2.43
CA GLN A 405 -13.07 -31.51 2.86
C GLN A 405 -11.96 -30.85 2.04
N PRO A 406 -10.83 -30.51 2.67
CA PRO A 406 -9.65 -30.06 1.95
C PRO A 406 -9.32 -31.11 0.88
N VAL A 407 -9.10 -30.67 -0.36
CA VAL A 407 -8.68 -31.59 -1.41
C VAL A 407 -7.22 -31.94 -1.19
N LYS A 408 -6.97 -33.25 -1.10
CA LYS A 408 -5.62 -33.81 -1.13
C LYS A 408 -5.22 -34.00 -2.58
N GLU A 409 -4.13 -33.37 -2.99
CA GLU A 409 -3.60 -33.44 -4.35
C GLU A 409 -2.08 -33.67 -4.30
N GLN A 410 -1.52 -34.26 -5.34
CA GLN A 410 -0.07 -34.39 -5.50
C GLN A 410 0.44 -33.37 -6.52
N VAL A 411 1.50 -32.66 -6.15
CA VAL A 411 2.23 -31.78 -7.05
C VAL A 411 3.60 -32.36 -7.32
N LYS A 412 3.92 -32.58 -8.61
CA LYS A 412 5.24 -32.99 -9.07
C LYS A 412 6.04 -31.75 -9.47
N CYS A 413 7.07 -31.42 -8.70
CA CYS A 413 8.02 -30.41 -9.08
C CYS A 413 9.07 -31.00 -10.02
N ILE A 414 9.34 -30.34 -11.15
CA ILE A 414 10.29 -30.78 -12.16
C ILE A 414 11.44 -29.78 -12.20
N PHE A 415 12.68 -30.28 -12.10
CA PHE A 415 13.91 -29.50 -12.10
C PHE A 415 14.67 -29.77 -13.41
N ALA A 416 14.16 -29.21 -14.50
CA ALA A 416 14.76 -29.37 -15.82
C ALA A 416 16.22 -28.89 -15.81
N SER A 417 17.11 -29.68 -16.40
CA SER A 417 18.55 -29.37 -16.49
C SER A 417 19.31 -29.28 -15.16
N SER A 418 18.74 -29.76 -14.04
CA SER A 418 19.49 -29.85 -12.78
C SER A 418 20.29 -31.15 -12.67
N ALA A 419 21.61 -31.05 -12.50
CA ALA A 419 22.48 -32.18 -12.13
C ALA A 419 22.57 -32.39 -10.60
N GLY A 420 22.12 -31.43 -9.81
CA GLY A 420 22.12 -31.47 -8.34
C GLY A 420 20.73 -31.57 -7.73
N GLU A 421 20.67 -31.87 -6.43
CA GLU A 421 19.42 -31.82 -5.66
C GLU A 421 18.88 -30.38 -5.64
N GLN A 422 17.58 -30.24 -5.91
CA GLN A 422 16.86 -28.97 -5.82
C GLN A 422 15.67 -29.12 -4.90
N LYS A 423 15.22 -28.01 -4.32
CA LYS A 423 14.00 -27.92 -3.51
C LYS A 423 12.97 -27.07 -4.23
N CYS A 424 11.74 -27.51 -4.19
CA CYS A 424 10.55 -26.80 -4.64
C CYS A 424 9.65 -26.58 -3.43
N TYR A 425 9.15 -25.37 -3.20
CA TYR A 425 8.33 -25.05 -2.03
C TYR A 425 7.32 -23.94 -2.34
N THR A 426 6.18 -23.94 -1.66
CA THR A 426 5.21 -22.86 -1.79
C THR A 426 5.73 -21.56 -1.18
N ASP A 427 5.23 -20.42 -1.64
CA ASP A 427 5.60 -19.09 -1.15
C ASP A 427 5.37 -18.89 0.35
N ASP A 428 4.32 -19.50 0.91
CA ASP A 428 4.04 -19.60 2.35
C ASP A 428 4.89 -20.65 3.09
N GLY A 429 5.69 -21.43 2.37
CA GLY A 429 6.55 -22.49 2.91
C GLY A 429 5.81 -23.73 3.43
N LYS A 430 4.49 -23.81 3.24
CA LYS A 430 3.64 -24.86 3.81
C LYS A 430 3.80 -26.21 3.13
N PHE A 431 4.12 -26.21 1.83
CA PHE A 431 4.32 -27.42 1.04
C PHE A 431 5.65 -27.36 0.32
N GLY A 432 6.29 -28.51 0.12
CA GLY A 432 7.55 -28.56 -0.61
C GLY A 432 8.12 -29.96 -0.70
N CYS A 433 9.03 -30.15 -1.63
CA CYS A 433 9.81 -31.38 -1.78
C CYS A 433 11.23 -31.05 -2.25
N SER A 434 12.15 -31.99 -2.06
CA SER A 434 13.49 -31.93 -2.65
C SER A 434 13.81 -33.19 -3.45
N GLY A 435 14.62 -33.03 -4.51
CA GLY A 435 15.06 -34.14 -5.35
C GLY A 435 15.93 -33.69 -6.52
N THR A 436 16.56 -34.65 -7.19
CA THR A 436 17.34 -34.42 -8.42
C THR A 436 16.46 -34.73 -9.63
N GLY A 437 16.29 -33.76 -10.54
CA GLY A 437 15.44 -33.87 -11.73
C GLY A 437 13.93 -33.72 -11.47
N SER A 438 13.38 -34.33 -10.42
CA SER A 438 12.01 -34.04 -9.95
C SER A 438 11.78 -34.48 -8.50
N CYS A 439 10.72 -33.97 -7.88
CA CYS A 439 10.21 -34.43 -6.60
C CYS A 439 8.67 -34.32 -6.55
N VAL A 440 8.01 -35.02 -5.63
CA VAL A 440 6.54 -34.97 -5.47
C VAL A 440 6.21 -34.62 -4.02
N THR A 441 5.24 -33.73 -3.82
CA THR A 441 4.68 -33.42 -2.50
C THR A 441 3.16 -33.53 -2.51
N ASN A 442 2.58 -33.93 -1.39
CA ASN A 442 1.14 -33.85 -1.18
C ASN A 442 0.78 -32.45 -0.70
N ILE A 443 -0.31 -31.89 -1.22
CA ILE A 443 -0.89 -30.62 -0.79
C ILE A 443 -2.28 -30.83 -0.22
N PHE A 444 -2.67 -29.97 0.72
CA PHE A 444 -4.00 -29.93 1.33
C PHE A 444 -4.52 -28.50 1.29
N SER A 445 -5.42 -28.22 0.36
CA SER A 445 -5.96 -26.87 0.17
C SER A 445 -7.45 -26.87 -0.15
N SER A 446 -8.06 -25.70 -0.10
CA SER A 446 -9.44 -25.51 -0.55
C SER A 446 -9.51 -25.71 -2.07
N PRO A 447 -10.54 -26.39 -2.61
CA PRO A 447 -10.73 -26.52 -4.06
C PRO A 447 -10.71 -25.15 -4.75
N GLY A 448 -9.91 -25.01 -5.81
CA GLY A 448 -9.70 -23.77 -6.56
C GLY A 448 -8.62 -22.84 -6.01
N ALA A 449 -7.96 -23.18 -4.90
CA ALA A 449 -6.88 -22.37 -4.36
C ALA A 449 -5.65 -22.37 -5.28
N LYS A 450 -5.16 -21.17 -5.64
CA LYS A 450 -3.92 -20.98 -6.39
C LYS A 450 -2.73 -21.10 -5.44
N LEU A 451 -1.73 -21.88 -5.83
CA LEU A 451 -0.47 -22.05 -5.11
C LEU A 451 0.69 -21.54 -5.97
N THR A 452 1.58 -20.77 -5.37
CA THR A 452 2.80 -20.26 -5.99
C THR A 452 3.99 -21.06 -5.49
N TRP A 453 4.77 -21.65 -6.39
CA TRP A 453 5.92 -22.47 -6.08
C TRP A 453 7.22 -21.75 -6.45
N LYS A 454 8.24 -21.90 -5.61
CA LYS A 454 9.62 -21.42 -5.77
C LYS A 454 10.57 -22.60 -5.79
N SER A 455 11.71 -22.46 -6.47
CA SER A 455 12.76 -23.47 -6.48
C SER A 455 14.12 -22.92 -6.00
N THR A 456 14.96 -23.77 -5.43
CA THR A 456 16.35 -23.42 -5.06
C THR A 456 17.25 -23.12 -6.25
N CYS A 457 16.90 -23.58 -7.45
CA CYS A 457 17.60 -23.20 -8.67
C CYS A 457 17.09 -21.88 -9.28
N GLY A 458 16.13 -21.21 -8.61
CA GLY A 458 15.43 -20.05 -9.14
C GLY A 458 14.17 -20.42 -9.94
N GLY A 459 13.37 -19.40 -10.30
CA GLY A 459 12.12 -19.55 -11.04
C GLY A 459 10.87 -19.69 -10.17
N TYR A 460 9.71 -19.53 -10.81
CA TYR A 460 8.38 -19.62 -10.21
C TYR A 460 7.50 -20.53 -11.07
N ALA A 461 6.63 -21.30 -10.41
CA ALA A 461 5.58 -22.10 -11.06
C ALA A 461 4.26 -21.96 -10.30
N TYR A 462 3.13 -22.23 -10.96
CA TYR A 462 1.80 -22.05 -10.38
C TYR A 462 0.95 -23.30 -10.57
N THR A 463 0.20 -23.68 -9.53
CA THR A 463 -0.78 -24.78 -9.60
C THR A 463 -2.12 -24.34 -9.01
N ILE A 464 -3.22 -24.97 -9.41
CA ILE A 464 -4.55 -24.75 -8.83
C ILE A 464 -4.99 -26.06 -8.17
N ALA A 465 -5.37 -26.00 -6.89
CA ALA A 465 -5.81 -27.17 -6.15
C ALA A 465 -7.16 -27.66 -6.68
N GLY A 466 -7.14 -28.67 -7.56
CA GLY A 466 -8.32 -29.22 -8.24
C GLY A 466 -8.59 -30.69 -7.91
N GLY A 467 -7.72 -31.34 -7.13
CA GLY A 467 -7.81 -32.78 -6.83
C GLY A 467 -7.19 -33.67 -7.92
N GLY A 468 -6.48 -33.08 -8.88
CA GLY A 468 -5.77 -33.78 -9.95
C GLY A 468 -4.30 -34.05 -9.59
N LEU A 469 -3.47 -34.38 -10.59
CA LEU A 469 -2.02 -34.31 -10.47
C LEU A 469 -1.56 -33.04 -11.18
N SER A 470 -0.88 -32.16 -10.46
CA SER A 470 -0.38 -30.88 -10.99
C SER A 470 1.15 -30.87 -11.10
N TYR A 471 1.68 -30.04 -12.01
CA TYR A 471 3.12 -29.92 -12.26
C TYR A 471 3.63 -28.52 -11.95
N ALA A 472 4.78 -28.44 -11.28
CA ALA A 472 5.49 -27.19 -11.02
C ALA A 472 6.90 -27.30 -11.64
N GLU A 473 7.10 -26.73 -12.83
CA GLU A 473 8.34 -26.89 -13.58
C GLU A 473 9.31 -25.71 -13.41
N PHE A 474 10.58 -26.03 -13.19
CA PHE A 474 11.68 -25.08 -13.00
C PHE A 474 12.83 -25.46 -13.92
N ASN A 475 13.35 -24.47 -14.66
CA ASN A 475 14.52 -24.66 -15.52
C ASN A 475 15.79 -24.25 -14.78
N CYS A 476 16.53 -25.24 -14.31
CA CYS A 476 17.68 -25.11 -13.40
C CYS A 476 19.04 -25.06 -14.11
N GLY A 477 19.08 -24.69 -15.41
CA GLY A 477 20.27 -24.78 -16.25
C GLY A 477 21.54 -24.15 -15.66
N ALA A 478 22.63 -24.92 -15.70
CA ALA A 478 23.97 -24.54 -15.27
C ALA A 478 24.51 -23.29 -15.99
N ALA A 479 25.41 -22.59 -15.29
CA ALA A 479 26.07 -21.35 -15.71
C ALA A 479 26.45 -21.31 -17.20
N SER A 480 25.94 -20.28 -17.89
CA SER A 480 26.43 -19.67 -19.13
C SER A 480 27.32 -20.55 -20.03
N VAL A 481 26.70 -21.38 -20.86
CA VAL A 481 27.27 -21.75 -22.17
C VAL A 481 26.36 -21.12 -23.22
N ALA A 482 26.97 -20.45 -24.20
CA ALA A 482 26.29 -19.70 -25.26
C ALA A 482 25.16 -20.54 -25.92
N PRO A 483 24.04 -19.92 -26.35
CA PRO A 483 22.89 -20.67 -26.84
C PRO A 483 23.28 -21.45 -28.09
N GLY A 484 23.13 -22.78 -28.02
CA GLY A 484 23.01 -23.60 -29.21
C GLY A 484 21.79 -23.18 -30.04
N PRO A 485 21.71 -23.60 -31.32
CA PRO A 485 20.58 -23.28 -32.17
C PRO A 485 19.27 -23.72 -31.51
N ILE A 486 18.32 -22.78 -31.42
CA ILE A 486 16.99 -23.01 -30.86
C ILE A 486 16.29 -24.05 -31.75
N GLU A 487 15.93 -25.19 -31.17
CA GLU A 487 15.20 -26.26 -31.86
C GLU A 487 13.73 -25.83 -32.06
N MET A 488 13.31 -25.71 -33.31
CA MET A 488 11.95 -25.34 -33.71
C MET A 488 11.12 -26.61 -33.90
N ALA A 489 9.93 -26.64 -33.30
CA ALA A 489 9.00 -27.76 -33.39
C ALA A 489 7.68 -27.33 -34.04
N LYS A 490 7.03 -28.31 -34.70
CA LYS A 490 5.68 -28.18 -35.29
C LYS A 490 4.78 -29.24 -34.66
N GLU A 491 3.60 -28.85 -34.22
CA GLU A 491 2.56 -29.77 -33.74
C GLU A 491 1.15 -29.23 -34.03
N GLN A 492 0.13 -30.03 -33.72
CA GLN A 492 -1.27 -29.63 -33.84
C GLN A 492 -1.91 -29.48 -32.46
N VAL A 493 -2.63 -28.38 -32.26
CA VAL A 493 -3.49 -28.21 -31.09
C VAL A 493 -4.95 -28.29 -31.51
N LYS A 494 -5.69 -29.16 -30.84
CA LYS A 494 -7.14 -29.28 -31.01
C LYS A 494 -7.86 -28.57 -29.87
N CYS A 495 -8.51 -27.46 -30.16
CA CYS A 495 -9.41 -26.83 -29.21
C CYS A 495 -10.74 -27.61 -29.13
N ILE A 496 -11.22 -27.88 -27.92
CA ILE A 496 -12.47 -28.59 -27.64
C ILE A 496 -13.40 -27.65 -26.89
N PHE A 497 -14.58 -27.39 -27.45
CA PHE A 497 -15.64 -26.55 -26.90
C PHE A 497 -16.73 -27.44 -26.32
N ALA A 498 -16.45 -28.06 -25.17
CA ALA A 498 -17.38 -28.95 -24.50
C ALA A 498 -18.69 -28.21 -24.20
N HIS A 499 -19.82 -28.86 -24.48
CA HIS A 499 -21.16 -28.32 -24.26
C HIS A 499 -21.51 -27.05 -25.07
N SER A 500 -20.74 -26.68 -26.10
CA SER A 500 -21.14 -25.62 -27.04
C SER A 500 -21.94 -26.18 -28.22
N ASN A 501 -23.10 -25.57 -28.48
CA ASN A 501 -23.91 -25.79 -29.68
C ASN A 501 -23.78 -24.65 -30.71
N SER A 502 -22.95 -23.64 -30.43
CA SER A 502 -22.66 -22.51 -31.32
C SER A 502 -21.19 -22.52 -31.72
N GLU A 503 -20.87 -21.80 -32.80
CA GLU A 503 -19.49 -21.59 -33.22
C GLU A 503 -18.73 -20.84 -32.13
N GLN A 504 -17.60 -21.42 -31.71
CA GLN A 504 -16.68 -20.81 -30.77
C GLN A 504 -15.34 -20.60 -31.44
N LYS A 505 -14.60 -19.60 -30.95
CA LYS A 505 -13.21 -19.38 -31.32
C LYS A 505 -12.31 -19.76 -30.15
N CYS A 506 -11.13 -20.22 -30.49
CA CYS A 506 -10.03 -20.51 -29.59
C CYS A 506 -8.79 -19.81 -30.14
N GLY A 507 -8.04 -19.09 -29.32
CA GLY A 507 -6.82 -18.46 -29.77
C GLY A 507 -5.74 -18.27 -28.71
N ALA A 508 -4.50 -18.23 -29.17
CA ALA A 508 -3.30 -17.96 -28.38
C ALA A 508 -2.48 -16.85 -29.05
N SER A 509 -1.77 -16.05 -28.24
CA SER A 509 -0.83 -15.03 -28.73
C SER A 509 0.59 -15.60 -28.66
N TYR A 510 1.31 -15.61 -29.77
CA TYR A 510 2.70 -16.09 -29.84
C TYR A 510 3.54 -15.15 -30.71
N GLU A 511 4.59 -14.55 -30.12
CA GLU A 511 5.51 -13.62 -30.82
C GLU A 511 4.80 -12.52 -31.63
N GLY A 512 3.71 -11.97 -31.08
CA GLY A 512 2.91 -10.93 -31.74
C GLY A 512 2.02 -11.43 -32.89
N LYS A 513 1.96 -12.75 -33.13
CA LYS A 513 0.99 -13.39 -34.03
C LYS A 513 -0.15 -14.00 -33.23
N THR A 514 -1.37 -13.77 -33.69
CA THR A 514 -2.56 -14.44 -33.16
C THR A 514 -2.73 -15.77 -33.87
N LEU A 515 -2.66 -16.86 -33.12
CA LEU A 515 -2.99 -18.21 -33.56
C LEU A 515 -4.46 -18.44 -33.20
N GLU A 516 -5.36 -18.52 -34.16
CA GLU A 516 -6.78 -18.71 -33.89
C GLU A 516 -7.41 -19.79 -34.77
N CYS A 517 -8.38 -20.51 -34.22
CA CYS A 517 -9.29 -21.36 -34.96
C CYS A 517 -10.73 -21.16 -34.48
N SER A 518 -11.69 -21.39 -35.38
CA SER A 518 -13.13 -21.31 -35.08
C SER A 518 -13.81 -22.62 -35.47
N GLY A 519 -14.80 -23.06 -34.68
CA GLY A 519 -15.56 -24.28 -34.97
C GLY A 519 -16.68 -24.55 -33.96
N ILE A 520 -17.58 -25.48 -34.30
CA ILE A 520 -18.60 -26.01 -33.39
C ILE A 520 -18.09 -27.32 -32.81
N GLY A 521 -18.04 -27.40 -31.48
CA GLY A 521 -17.53 -28.57 -30.75
C GLY A 521 -16.01 -28.67 -30.74
N THR A 522 -15.31 -28.59 -31.88
CA THR A 522 -13.83 -28.59 -31.91
C THR A 522 -13.27 -27.81 -33.09
N CYS A 523 -12.04 -27.28 -32.97
CA CYS A 523 -11.23 -26.83 -34.11
C CYS A 523 -9.77 -27.26 -33.93
N VAL A 524 -9.01 -27.38 -35.02
CA VAL A 524 -7.60 -27.81 -35.01
C VAL A 524 -6.76 -26.77 -35.73
N LEU A 525 -5.60 -26.44 -35.19
CA LEU A 525 -4.60 -25.61 -35.87
C LEU A 525 -3.19 -26.17 -35.73
N ASP A 526 -2.38 -25.95 -36.77
CA ASP A 526 -0.94 -26.21 -36.75
C ASP A 526 -0.24 -25.05 -36.04
N ILE A 527 0.63 -25.35 -35.08
CA ILE A 527 1.46 -24.36 -34.39
C ILE A 527 2.95 -24.64 -34.64
N TYR A 528 3.74 -23.57 -34.63
CA TYR A 528 5.18 -23.59 -34.86
C TYR A 528 5.85 -22.66 -33.85
N GLY A 529 6.83 -23.18 -33.11
CA GLY A 529 7.57 -22.39 -32.12
C GLY A 529 8.76 -23.13 -31.55
N ALA A 530 9.48 -22.48 -30.64
CA ALA A 530 10.60 -23.12 -29.95
C ALA A 530 10.13 -24.27 -29.04
N LYS A 531 10.83 -25.40 -29.06
CA LYS A 531 10.51 -26.56 -28.23
C LYS A 531 10.56 -26.19 -26.73
N GLY A 532 9.60 -26.68 -25.96
CA GLY A 532 9.40 -26.38 -24.54
C GLY A 532 8.66 -25.07 -24.24
N LYS A 533 8.16 -24.35 -25.26
CA LYS A 533 7.38 -23.12 -25.03
C LYS A 533 5.93 -23.44 -24.70
N MET A 534 5.46 -22.89 -23.58
CA MET A 534 4.05 -22.99 -23.18
C MET A 534 3.21 -21.92 -23.88
N LEU A 535 2.04 -22.31 -24.38
CA LEU A 535 1.03 -21.43 -24.95
C LEU A 535 -0.21 -21.37 -24.05
N THR A 536 -0.80 -20.18 -23.92
CA THR A 536 -2.08 -19.98 -23.21
C THR A 536 -3.18 -19.74 -24.23
N TRP A 537 -4.21 -20.58 -24.19
CA TRP A 537 -5.37 -20.52 -25.07
C TRP A 537 -6.56 -19.89 -24.38
N LYS A 538 -7.30 -19.05 -25.10
CA LYS A 538 -8.56 -18.44 -24.66
C LYS A 538 -9.68 -18.84 -25.60
N SER A 539 -10.89 -19.07 -25.07
CA SER A 539 -12.07 -19.31 -25.89
C SER A 539 -13.11 -18.19 -25.79
N THR A 540 -13.89 -17.99 -26.85
CA THR A 540 -15.06 -17.10 -26.84
C THR A 540 -16.16 -17.56 -25.89
N CYS A 541 -16.17 -18.84 -25.48
CA CYS A 541 -17.05 -19.32 -24.42
C CYS A 541 -16.43 -19.19 -23.01
N GLY A 542 -15.36 -18.40 -22.88
CA GLY A 542 -14.61 -18.25 -21.63
C GLY A 542 -13.70 -19.44 -21.32
N GLY A 543 -12.95 -19.32 -20.22
CA GLY A 543 -11.97 -20.33 -19.81
C GLY A 543 -10.59 -20.17 -20.45
N TYR A 544 -9.63 -20.92 -19.88
CA TYR A 544 -8.23 -20.95 -20.30
C TYR A 544 -7.77 -22.40 -20.38
N ALA A 545 -6.89 -22.70 -21.34
CA ALA A 545 -6.19 -23.97 -21.44
C ALA A 545 -4.71 -23.73 -21.80
N TYR A 546 -3.85 -24.69 -21.51
CA TYR A 546 -2.40 -24.56 -21.68
C TYR A 546 -1.85 -25.76 -22.46
N THR A 547 -0.91 -25.50 -23.38
CA THR A 547 -0.19 -26.51 -24.17
C THR A 547 1.30 -26.19 -24.17
N VAL A 548 2.18 -27.15 -24.46
CA VAL A 548 3.63 -26.98 -24.56
C VAL A 548 4.10 -27.51 -25.90
N ILE A 549 4.82 -26.67 -26.66
CA ILE A 549 5.39 -27.06 -27.96
C ILE A 549 6.46 -28.13 -27.75
N ASP A 550 6.13 -29.41 -27.92
CA ASP A 550 7.01 -30.53 -27.63
C ASP A 550 7.05 -31.61 -28.75
N GLU A 551 6.44 -31.31 -29.90
CA GLU A 551 6.24 -32.20 -31.05
C GLU A 551 5.15 -33.25 -30.85
N LYS A 552 4.34 -33.14 -29.79
CA LYS A 552 3.15 -33.95 -29.58
C LYS A 552 1.90 -33.12 -29.77
N ASN A 553 0.91 -33.70 -30.43
CA ASN A 553 -0.38 -33.04 -30.57
C ASN A 553 -1.08 -32.98 -29.22
N GLU A 554 -1.63 -31.83 -28.87
CA GLU A 554 -2.28 -31.58 -27.59
C GLU A 554 -3.71 -31.03 -27.75
N TYR A 555 -4.42 -30.91 -26.62
CA TYR A 555 -5.81 -30.44 -26.58
C TYR A 555 -5.94 -29.21 -25.68
N ALA A 556 -6.70 -28.22 -26.15
CA ALA A 556 -7.12 -27.07 -25.36
C ALA A 556 -8.63 -27.18 -25.10
N GLU A 557 -9.03 -27.67 -23.93
CA GLU A 557 -10.44 -27.94 -23.61
C GLU A 557 -11.10 -26.81 -22.82
N PHE A 558 -12.30 -26.41 -23.26
CA PHE A 558 -13.11 -25.35 -22.68
C PHE A 558 -14.51 -25.88 -22.40
N ASP A 559 -15.00 -25.71 -21.16
CA ASP A 559 -16.36 -26.06 -20.77
C ASP A 559 -17.31 -24.86 -20.95
N CYS A 560 -18.06 -24.88 -22.04
CA CYS A 560 -18.96 -23.81 -22.43
C CYS A 560 -20.35 -23.91 -21.75
N SER A 561 -20.55 -24.84 -20.80
CA SER A 561 -21.83 -25.02 -20.09
C SER A 561 -22.20 -23.85 -19.16
N LYS A 562 -21.26 -22.93 -18.88
CA LYS A 562 -21.40 -21.87 -17.87
C LYS A 562 -21.84 -20.50 -18.41
N ILE A 563 -22.21 -20.37 -19.68
CA ILE A 563 -22.61 -19.08 -20.26
C ILE A 563 -24.13 -18.95 -20.43
N SER A 564 -24.68 -17.90 -19.80
CA SER A 564 -26.01 -17.36 -20.09
C SER A 564 -25.97 -16.64 -21.45
N THR A 565 -26.80 -17.10 -22.37
CA THR A 565 -26.87 -16.65 -23.77
C THR A 565 -27.29 -15.18 -23.91
N GLN A 566 -26.41 -14.34 -24.47
CA GLN A 566 -26.84 -13.17 -25.26
C GLN A 566 -26.21 -13.20 -26.67
N PRO A 567 -26.98 -13.01 -27.76
CA PRO A 567 -26.44 -13.02 -29.12
C PRO A 567 -25.86 -11.66 -29.53
N TRP A 568 -24.72 -11.68 -30.23
CA TRP A 568 -24.11 -10.50 -30.85
C TRP A 568 -24.78 -10.10 -32.18
N PRO A 569 -24.86 -8.80 -32.52
CA PRO A 569 -25.48 -8.32 -33.76
C PRO A 569 -24.54 -8.47 -34.96
N GLN A 570 -25.08 -8.95 -36.09
CA GLN A 570 -24.41 -8.94 -37.39
C GLN A 570 -24.47 -7.53 -38.01
N THR A 571 -23.32 -6.96 -38.35
CA THR A 571 -23.23 -5.69 -39.08
C THR A 571 -22.68 -5.90 -40.48
N THR A 572 -23.51 -5.60 -41.48
CA THR A 572 -23.15 -5.48 -42.89
C THR A 572 -22.56 -4.10 -43.16
N PHE A 573 -21.32 -4.05 -43.67
CA PHE A 573 -20.62 -2.81 -44.02
C PHE A 573 -21.08 -2.27 -45.38
N SER A 574 -21.75 -1.12 -45.38
CA SER A 574 -21.81 -0.21 -46.52
C SER A 574 -21.20 1.13 -46.09
N ARG A 575 -20.28 1.65 -46.91
CA ARG A 575 -19.43 2.82 -46.70
C ARG A 575 -20.22 4.14 -46.72
N PRO A 576 -20.07 5.04 -45.73
CA PRO A 576 -20.37 6.47 -45.91
C PRO A 576 -19.29 7.36 -45.21
N PRO A 577 -19.43 8.70 -45.11
CA PRO A 577 -18.56 9.67 -45.78
C PRO A 577 -17.59 10.41 -44.84
N GLU A 578 -16.62 11.12 -45.42
CA GLU A 578 -15.64 11.99 -44.76
C GLU A 578 -16.30 13.15 -43.99
N ASN A 579 -16.56 12.94 -42.70
CA ASN A 579 -16.49 13.94 -41.63
C ASN A 579 -16.78 13.22 -40.30
N LEU A 580 -15.71 12.74 -39.64
CA LEU A 580 -15.82 12.04 -38.37
C LEU A 580 -15.92 13.05 -37.21
N PRO A 581 -16.85 12.87 -36.26
CA PRO A 581 -16.94 13.67 -35.05
C PRO A 581 -15.67 13.49 -34.20
N VAL A 582 -15.20 14.59 -33.61
CA VAL A 582 -14.03 14.63 -32.73
C VAL A 582 -14.27 13.70 -31.54
N GLN A 583 -13.39 12.71 -31.36
CA GLN A 583 -13.41 11.81 -30.21
C GLN A 583 -13.09 12.63 -28.96
N ILE A 584 -14.00 12.60 -27.97
CA ILE A 584 -13.82 13.31 -26.71
C ILE A 584 -13.27 12.30 -25.71
N CYS A 585 -12.15 12.66 -25.10
CA CYS A 585 -11.48 11.89 -24.05
C CYS A 585 -11.56 12.68 -22.76
N THR A 586 -12.02 12.05 -21.67
CA THR A 586 -11.97 12.63 -20.31
C THR A 586 -11.21 11.69 -19.40
N ASP A 587 -10.26 12.25 -18.66
CA ASP A 587 -9.34 11.55 -17.77
C ASP A 587 -9.69 11.93 -16.32
N SER A 588 -9.83 10.95 -15.43
CA SER A 588 -10.28 11.19 -14.05
C SER A 588 -9.23 11.82 -13.15
N ASP A 589 -7.95 11.69 -13.48
CA ASP A 589 -6.80 11.96 -12.61
C ASP A 589 -5.55 12.40 -13.36
N GLY A 590 -5.59 12.39 -14.69
CA GLY A 590 -4.48 12.82 -15.53
C GLY A 590 -3.49 11.69 -15.72
N LEU A 591 -2.22 12.04 -15.94
CA LEU A 591 -1.13 11.06 -15.97
C LEU A 591 -0.60 10.86 -14.53
N ASN A 592 -1.36 10.14 -13.70
CA ASN A 592 -1.09 9.99 -12.27
C ASN A 592 -1.25 8.55 -11.76
N TYR A 593 -0.23 7.76 -12.04
CA TYR A 593 -0.14 6.34 -11.73
C TYR A 593 -0.10 5.94 -10.24
N PHE A 594 -0.25 6.90 -9.33
CA PHE A 594 -0.41 6.68 -7.88
C PHE A 594 -1.86 6.78 -7.41
N PHE A 595 -2.77 7.23 -8.26
CA PHE A 595 -4.21 7.16 -8.01
C PHE A 595 -4.82 6.18 -9.00
N LYS A 596 -5.95 5.59 -8.61
CA LYS A 596 -6.71 4.75 -9.53
C LYS A 596 -7.54 5.66 -10.41
N GLY A 597 -7.19 5.69 -11.68
CA GLY A 597 -7.87 6.44 -12.70
C GLY A 597 -8.67 5.61 -13.68
N TYR A 598 -9.30 6.33 -14.59
CA TYR A 598 -9.85 5.82 -15.82
C TYR A 598 -9.91 6.91 -16.88
N VAL A 599 -9.73 6.48 -18.13
CA VAL A 599 -10.05 7.27 -19.30
C VAL A 599 -11.43 6.89 -19.81
N GLU A 600 -12.31 7.87 -19.93
CA GLU A 600 -13.56 7.75 -20.65
C GLU A 600 -13.38 8.27 -22.08
N SER A 601 -13.46 7.38 -23.07
CA SER A 601 -13.37 7.72 -24.48
C SER A 601 -14.62 7.28 -25.24
N GLY A 602 -15.15 8.12 -26.12
CA GLY A 602 -16.36 7.79 -26.88
C GLY A 602 -16.90 8.90 -27.78
N ILE A 603 -17.77 8.50 -28.72
CA ILE A 603 -18.56 9.41 -29.57
C ILE A 603 -20.02 9.30 -29.12
N ASP A 604 -20.57 10.40 -28.60
CA ASP A 604 -21.96 10.61 -28.13
C ASP A 604 -22.57 9.56 -27.19
N THR A 605 -22.85 8.35 -27.68
CA THR A 605 -23.69 7.34 -27.01
C THR A 605 -22.95 6.11 -26.50
N PHE A 606 -21.72 5.85 -26.96
CA PHE A 606 -20.88 4.76 -26.49
C PHE A 606 -19.64 5.31 -25.80
N ARG A 607 -19.71 5.46 -24.47
CA ARG A 607 -18.56 5.79 -23.64
C ARG A 607 -17.91 4.51 -23.13
N HIS A 608 -16.68 4.26 -23.52
CA HIS A 608 -15.85 3.19 -22.96
C HIS A 608 -15.02 3.76 -21.83
N LYS A 609 -14.86 3.01 -20.74
CA LYS A 609 -13.98 3.37 -19.62
C LYS A 609 -12.83 2.37 -19.55
N ASP A 610 -11.63 2.87 -19.80
CA ASP A 610 -10.38 2.14 -19.62
C ASP A 610 -9.81 2.52 -18.25
N TYR A 611 -9.81 1.58 -17.31
CA TYR A 611 -9.31 1.81 -15.95
C TYR A 611 -7.82 1.50 -15.86
N ASP A 612 -7.12 2.23 -14.99
CA ASP A 612 -5.75 1.87 -14.66
C ASP A 612 -5.71 0.50 -14.01
N THR A 613 -4.68 -0.26 -14.37
CA THR A 613 -4.59 -1.66 -14.00
C THR A 613 -3.15 -2.02 -13.65
N CYS A 614 -2.98 -2.78 -12.57
CA CYS A 614 -1.67 -3.30 -12.23
C CYS A 614 -1.21 -4.32 -13.25
N ARG A 615 0.06 -4.30 -13.62
CA ARG A 615 0.61 -5.14 -14.67
C ARG A 615 1.90 -5.78 -14.18
N VAL A 616 2.00 -7.09 -14.33
CA VAL A 616 3.26 -7.81 -14.10
C VAL A 616 3.94 -8.01 -15.45
N ILE A 617 5.19 -7.57 -15.59
CA ILE A 617 5.97 -7.72 -16.83
C ILE A 617 7.14 -8.66 -16.57
N ASN A 618 7.01 -9.92 -17.00
CA ASN A 618 8.06 -10.92 -16.83
C ASN A 618 9.15 -10.81 -17.92
N SER A 619 8.77 -10.28 -19.09
CA SER A 619 9.68 -10.00 -20.21
C SER A 619 9.03 -8.97 -21.16
N ASN A 620 9.78 -8.46 -22.14
CA ASN A 620 9.27 -7.48 -23.12
C ASN A 620 8.02 -7.93 -23.90
N THR A 621 7.68 -9.22 -23.89
CA THR A 621 6.53 -9.79 -24.61
C THR A 621 5.54 -10.53 -23.71
N ASP A 622 5.84 -10.72 -22.43
CA ASP A 622 4.99 -11.45 -21.47
C ASP A 622 4.58 -10.51 -20.33
N TYR A 623 3.31 -10.09 -20.36
CA TYR A 623 2.68 -9.34 -19.30
C TYR A 623 1.26 -9.84 -19.06
N TYR A 624 0.77 -9.65 -17.83
CA TYR A 624 -0.64 -9.81 -17.53
C TYR A 624 -1.12 -8.71 -16.59
N ASP A 625 -2.37 -8.34 -16.80
CA ASP A 625 -3.10 -7.37 -15.98
C ASP A 625 -3.65 -8.09 -14.73
N THR A 626 -3.53 -7.45 -13.58
CA THR A 626 -3.85 -7.97 -12.26
C THR A 626 -4.42 -6.84 -11.40
N ASN A 627 -5.15 -7.18 -10.33
CA ASN A 627 -5.60 -6.18 -9.35
C ASN A 627 -4.46 -5.75 -8.42
N GLU A 628 -3.45 -6.60 -8.25
CA GLU A 628 -2.29 -6.29 -7.42
C GLU A 628 -1.03 -6.99 -7.93
N CYS A 629 0.12 -6.36 -7.75
CA CYS A 629 1.43 -6.98 -7.94
C CYS A 629 2.44 -6.40 -6.95
N SER A 630 3.55 -7.11 -6.71
CA SER A 630 4.67 -6.61 -5.93
C SER A 630 6.00 -7.11 -6.50
N GLY A 631 7.09 -6.40 -6.18
CA GLY A 631 8.44 -6.79 -6.58
C GLY A 631 8.93 -6.10 -7.86
N GLY A 632 10.14 -6.47 -8.32
CA GLY A 632 10.86 -5.75 -9.37
C GLY A 632 10.25 -5.81 -10.78
N ASN A 633 9.22 -6.63 -10.98
CA ASN A 633 8.45 -6.79 -12.22
C ASN A 633 7.03 -6.23 -12.12
N CYS A 634 6.73 -5.43 -11.09
CA CYS A 634 5.42 -4.82 -10.89
C CYS A 634 5.35 -3.42 -11.53
N TYR A 635 4.32 -3.23 -12.35
CA TYR A 635 4.05 -2.02 -13.12
C TYR A 635 2.57 -1.66 -12.97
N VAL A 636 2.21 -0.48 -13.46
CA VAL A 636 0.84 -0.03 -13.65
C VAL A 636 0.69 0.43 -15.09
N LEU A 637 -0.41 0.02 -15.72
CA LEU A 637 -0.85 0.55 -17.00
C LEU A 637 -1.74 1.76 -16.72
N GLU A 638 -1.17 2.94 -16.91
CA GLU A 638 -1.82 4.23 -16.75
C GLU A 638 -2.52 4.63 -18.03
N SER A 639 -3.84 4.76 -18.01
CA SER A 639 -4.63 5.28 -19.11
C SER A 639 -4.81 6.78 -18.91
N SER A 640 -4.45 7.60 -19.90
CA SER A 640 -4.57 9.05 -19.82
C SER A 640 -5.10 9.67 -21.12
N CYS A 641 -5.60 10.91 -21.07
CA CYS A 641 -5.90 11.68 -22.28
C CYS A 641 -4.68 12.51 -22.73
N THR A 642 -4.34 12.47 -24.02
CA THR A 642 -3.34 13.39 -24.59
C THR A 642 -3.90 14.82 -24.72
N SER A 643 -3.02 15.79 -24.99
CA SER A 643 -3.42 17.16 -25.35
C SER A 643 -4.30 17.24 -26.62
N SER A 644 -4.27 16.21 -27.47
CA SER A 644 -5.14 16.08 -28.65
C SER A 644 -6.46 15.35 -28.35
N GLN A 645 -6.81 15.15 -27.08
CA GLN A 645 -8.00 14.40 -26.62
C GLN A 645 -8.08 12.96 -27.15
N THR A 646 -6.94 12.30 -27.36
CA THR A 646 -6.90 10.87 -27.66
C THR A 646 -6.52 10.09 -26.41
N ALA A 647 -7.25 9.02 -26.12
CA ALA A 647 -6.88 8.09 -25.07
C ALA A 647 -5.54 7.43 -25.41
N GLN A 648 -4.64 7.37 -24.44
CA GLN A 648 -3.37 6.66 -24.52
C GLN A 648 -3.18 5.83 -23.26
N ALA A 649 -2.38 4.78 -23.32
CA ALA A 649 -1.97 4.01 -22.16
C ALA A 649 -0.44 3.96 -22.07
N GLN A 650 0.13 4.23 -20.91
CA GLN A 650 1.55 4.22 -20.62
C GLN A 650 1.85 3.26 -19.47
N VAL A 651 3.01 2.62 -19.50
CA VAL A 651 3.40 1.63 -18.49
C VAL A 651 4.43 2.26 -17.55
N TRP A 652 4.12 2.30 -16.26
CA TRP A 652 4.97 2.84 -15.21
C TRP A 652 5.42 1.74 -14.26
N LYS A 653 6.69 1.74 -13.88
CA LYS A 653 7.22 0.75 -12.92
C LYS A 653 6.86 1.19 -11.50
N CYS A 654 6.24 0.31 -10.73
CA CYS A 654 5.99 0.58 -9.32
C CYS A 654 7.23 0.20 -8.50
N SER A 655 7.68 1.08 -7.60
CA SER A 655 8.85 0.82 -6.76
C SER A 655 8.62 -0.30 -5.74
N ASN A 656 7.38 -0.46 -5.26
CA ASN A 656 7.03 -1.47 -4.25
C ASN A 656 5.99 -2.46 -4.77
N LYS A 657 4.73 -2.02 -4.78
CA LYS A 657 3.57 -2.80 -5.19
C LYS A 657 2.61 -1.91 -5.97
N CYS A 658 1.77 -2.53 -6.78
CA CYS A 658 0.61 -1.90 -7.37
C CYS A 658 -0.62 -2.56 -6.73
N GLN A 659 -1.62 -1.76 -6.37
CA GLN A 659 -2.89 -2.24 -5.84
C GLN A 659 -4.05 -1.44 -6.44
N ASP A 660 -5.05 -2.15 -6.94
CA ASP A 660 -6.26 -1.62 -7.56
C ASP A 660 -6.03 -0.66 -8.72
N GLY A 661 -4.94 -0.83 -9.49
CA GLY A 661 -4.62 0.03 -10.62
C GLY A 661 -3.79 1.27 -10.27
N ALA A 662 -3.24 1.35 -9.06
CA ALA A 662 -2.35 2.42 -8.63
C ALA A 662 -1.08 1.86 -7.99
N CYS A 663 0.08 2.46 -8.25
CA CYS A 663 1.28 2.16 -7.48
C CYS A 663 1.09 2.60 -6.02
N GLU A 664 1.44 1.73 -5.07
CA GLU A 664 1.53 2.12 -3.67
C GLU A 664 2.69 3.10 -3.51
N ARG A 665 2.39 4.25 -2.90
CA ARG A 665 3.39 5.24 -2.54
C ARG A 665 4.32 4.63 -1.50
N GLY A 666 5.52 4.29 -1.92
CA GLY A 666 6.61 4.00 -1.00
C GLY A 666 7.11 5.30 -0.39
N ILE A 667 7.39 5.29 0.91
CA ILE A 667 8.25 6.33 1.50
C ILE A 667 9.66 6.03 1.03
N VAL A 668 10.21 6.90 0.20
CA VAL A 668 11.61 6.84 -0.21
C VAL A 668 12.43 7.81 0.62
N LYS A 669 13.71 7.46 0.83
CA LYS A 669 14.69 8.33 1.48
C LYS A 669 15.76 8.68 0.47
N GLU A 670 16.15 9.94 0.42
CA GLU A 670 17.23 10.44 -0.44
C GLU A 670 17.97 11.59 0.25
N GLN A 671 19.16 11.89 -0.26
CA GLN A 671 19.94 13.04 0.18
C GLN A 671 19.84 14.16 -0.86
N VAL A 672 19.49 15.36 -0.41
CA VAL A 672 19.49 16.55 -1.25
C VAL A 672 20.62 17.48 -0.85
N LYS A 673 21.56 17.71 -1.78
CA LYS A 673 22.70 18.60 -1.58
C LYS A 673 22.37 20.00 -2.10
N CYS A 674 22.11 20.93 -1.18
CA CYS A 674 21.87 22.32 -1.53
C CYS A 674 23.19 23.07 -1.73
N ILE A 675 23.45 23.53 -2.95
CA ILE A 675 24.64 24.29 -3.37
C ILE A 675 24.27 25.76 -3.45
N PHE A 676 25.01 26.62 -2.75
CA PHE A 676 24.75 28.06 -2.75
C PHE A 676 25.69 28.77 -3.72
N SER A 677 25.14 29.21 -4.85
CA SER A 677 25.88 29.97 -5.87
C SER A 677 25.76 31.46 -5.57
N ASP A 678 26.74 32.00 -4.85
CA ASP A 678 26.84 33.41 -4.47
C ASP A 678 27.99 34.12 -5.22
N PRO A 679 27.70 35.03 -6.16
CA PRO A 679 28.73 35.71 -6.94
C PRO A 679 29.52 36.77 -6.13
N GLU A 680 28.97 37.32 -5.04
CA GLU A 680 29.65 38.34 -4.22
C GLU A 680 30.53 37.71 -3.12
N TYR A 681 30.19 36.50 -2.66
CA TYR A 681 30.93 35.80 -1.61
C TYR A 681 32.31 35.29 -2.06
N ILE A 682 32.44 34.90 -3.33
CA ILE A 682 33.72 34.49 -3.92
C ILE A 682 34.75 35.63 -3.84
N GLN A 683 34.35 36.90 -3.74
CA GLN A 683 35.31 38.01 -3.60
C GLN A 683 35.74 38.30 -2.14
N ARG A 684 34.88 38.08 -1.13
CA ARG A 684 35.20 38.48 0.26
C ARG A 684 36.14 37.52 0.99
N CYS A 685 36.07 36.21 0.74
CA CYS A 685 37.01 35.24 1.33
C CYS A 685 38.46 35.38 0.78
N TYR A 686 38.70 36.27 -0.19
CA TYR A 686 40.03 36.55 -0.76
C TYR A 686 40.73 37.80 -0.19
N ALA A 687 40.02 38.67 0.56
CA ALA A 687 40.54 40.00 0.90
C ALA A 687 41.38 40.05 2.19
N ASP A 688 41.13 39.16 3.17
CA ASP A 688 41.82 39.22 4.47
C ASP A 688 43.05 38.30 4.53
N SER A 689 44.14 38.78 3.92
CA SER A 689 45.54 38.57 4.31
C SER A 689 45.86 37.34 5.20
N GLY A 690 45.63 36.13 4.68
CA GLY A 690 46.26 34.90 5.17
C GLY A 690 45.63 34.22 6.39
N LYS A 691 44.43 34.61 6.84
CA LYS A 691 43.63 33.81 7.79
C LYS A 691 42.28 33.46 7.17
N LEU A 692 42.13 32.19 6.79
CA LEU A 692 40.89 31.56 6.34
C LEU A 692 39.85 31.57 7.47
N GLY A 693 39.17 32.69 7.65
CA GLY A 693 38.08 32.84 8.60
C GLY A 693 36.87 33.43 7.88
N CYS A 694 36.20 32.65 7.03
CA CYS A 694 34.84 32.98 6.63
C CYS A 694 33.93 32.65 7.84
N GLN A 695 34.01 33.46 8.91
CA GLN A 695 33.20 33.27 10.12
C GLN A 695 31.81 33.90 9.93
N ASP A 696 30.79 33.18 10.41
CA ASP A 696 29.42 33.62 10.65
C ASP A 696 28.50 33.84 9.43
N LEU A 697 28.59 33.01 8.39
CA LEU A 697 27.55 32.96 7.35
C LEU A 697 26.61 31.78 7.56
N GLU A 698 25.47 32.04 8.21
CA GLU A 698 24.40 31.06 8.35
C GLU A 698 23.58 30.99 7.05
N ARG A 699 23.85 29.97 6.22
CA ARG A 699 23.02 29.64 5.05
C ARG A 699 22.12 28.47 5.40
N LYS A 700 20.84 28.57 5.04
CA LYS A 700 19.85 27.51 5.26
C LYS A 700 19.19 27.15 3.95
N CYS A 701 19.01 25.87 3.73
CA CYS A 701 18.16 25.31 2.70
C CYS A 701 17.01 24.60 3.40
N TYR A 702 15.76 24.86 3.01
CA TYR A 702 14.60 24.25 3.64
C TYR A 702 13.47 24.06 2.64
N THR A 703 12.62 23.05 2.86
CA THR A 703 11.42 22.88 2.05
C THR A 703 10.36 23.92 2.42
N GLU A 704 9.47 24.24 1.49
CA GLU A 704 8.41 25.25 1.68
C GLU A 704 7.53 24.99 2.92
N ASN A 705 7.27 23.73 3.24
CA ASN A 705 6.52 23.31 4.43
C ASN A 705 7.39 23.21 5.70
N GLY A 706 8.70 23.47 5.61
CA GLY A 706 9.65 23.37 6.72
C GLY A 706 9.95 21.94 7.19
N ALA A 707 9.47 20.91 6.49
CA ALA A 707 9.64 19.51 6.87
C ALA A 707 11.10 19.05 6.83
N PHE A 708 11.88 19.59 5.89
CA PHE A 708 13.30 19.28 5.75
C PHE A 708 14.12 20.55 5.70
N ALA A 709 15.29 20.52 6.33
CA ALA A 709 16.24 21.62 6.29
C ALA A 709 17.68 21.15 6.48
N CYS A 710 18.61 21.88 5.91
CA CYS A 710 20.03 21.81 6.27
C CYS A 710 20.59 23.21 6.52
N SER A 711 21.43 23.33 7.55
CA SER A 711 22.05 24.59 7.99
C SER A 711 23.56 24.45 8.26
N GLU A 712 24.08 23.23 8.36
CA GLU A 712 25.51 22.98 8.54
C GLU A 712 26.23 23.09 7.19
N ILE A 713 26.92 24.21 6.98
CA ILE A 713 27.60 24.50 5.71
C ILE A 713 28.96 23.84 5.66
N THR A 714 29.16 23.04 4.62
CA THR A 714 30.46 22.52 4.18
C THR A 714 30.93 23.32 2.98
N VAL A 715 32.24 23.57 2.87
CA VAL A 715 32.82 24.32 1.74
C VAL A 715 33.70 23.39 0.92
N ALA A 716 33.29 23.12 -0.33
CA ALA A 716 34.16 22.45 -1.30
C ALA A 716 35.11 23.47 -1.95
N SER A 717 36.35 23.07 -2.26
CA SER A 717 37.33 23.93 -2.93
C SER A 717 37.86 23.27 -4.21
N GLU A 718 37.82 23.97 -5.33
CA GLU A 718 38.32 23.51 -6.63
C GLU A 718 39.42 24.44 -7.16
N PRO A 719 40.59 23.93 -7.59
CA PRO A 719 41.65 24.77 -8.13
C PRO A 719 41.25 25.39 -9.48
N LEU A 720 41.48 26.69 -9.66
CA LEU A 720 41.21 27.40 -10.91
C LEU A 720 42.42 27.36 -11.86
N VAL A 721 42.16 27.21 -13.15
CA VAL A 721 43.19 27.29 -14.21
C VAL A 721 43.70 28.73 -14.27
N GLY A 722 44.88 28.98 -13.70
CA GLY A 722 45.45 30.33 -13.54
C GLY A 722 45.87 30.67 -12.11
N GLY A 723 45.65 29.77 -11.15
CA GLY A 723 45.95 29.97 -9.72
C GLY A 723 44.72 30.46 -8.94
N GLY A 724 44.55 29.95 -7.71
CA GLY A 724 43.38 30.21 -6.85
C GLY A 724 42.47 28.99 -6.64
N PHE A 725 41.47 29.11 -5.76
CA PHE A 725 40.50 28.06 -5.44
C PHE A 725 39.07 28.59 -5.47
N LYS A 726 38.19 28.02 -6.30
CA LYS A 726 36.75 28.27 -6.23
C LYS A 726 36.19 27.56 -5.00
N TYR A 727 35.61 28.32 -4.08
CA TYR A 727 34.93 27.78 -2.91
C TYR A 727 33.43 27.73 -3.15
N THR A 728 32.82 26.57 -2.95
CA THR A 728 31.39 26.36 -3.15
C THR A 728 30.78 25.87 -1.82
N PRO A 729 30.06 26.72 -1.09
CA PRO A 729 29.35 26.32 0.12
C PRO A 729 28.14 25.44 -0.25
N PHE A 730 27.94 24.37 0.51
CA PHE A 730 26.79 23.48 0.38
C PHE A 730 26.36 22.91 1.74
N CYS A 731 25.14 22.41 1.83
CA CYS A 731 24.70 21.53 2.92
C CYS A 731 23.94 20.33 2.35
N VAL A 732 23.81 19.27 3.13
CA VAL A 732 23.08 18.05 2.74
C VAL A 732 21.90 17.87 3.69
N ALA A 733 20.70 17.71 3.13
CA ALA A 733 19.50 17.37 3.88
C ALA A 733 19.14 15.90 3.60
N GLU A 734 18.87 15.13 4.66
CA GLU A 734 18.25 13.82 4.57
C GLU A 734 16.74 14.04 4.45
N VAL A 735 16.14 13.63 3.33
CA VAL A 735 14.70 13.80 3.10
C VAL A 735 14.01 12.46 2.99
N SER A 736 12.75 12.42 3.43
CA SER A 736 11.91 11.23 3.31
C SER A 736 10.49 11.64 2.96
N GLY A 737 10.01 11.20 1.80
CA GLY A 737 8.71 11.61 1.27
C GLY A 737 8.11 10.50 0.44
N GLU A 738 6.89 10.72 -0.03
CA GLU A 738 6.24 9.76 -0.92
C GLU A 738 6.95 9.76 -2.28
N LEU A 739 7.18 8.59 -2.86
CA LEU A 739 7.73 8.50 -4.22
C LEU A 739 6.88 9.34 -5.20
N GLY A 740 7.52 10.20 -5.97
CA GLY A 740 6.88 11.15 -6.89
C GLY A 740 6.48 12.49 -6.25
N GLU A 741 6.63 12.66 -4.93
CA GLU A 741 6.35 13.92 -4.25
C GLU A 741 7.32 15.01 -4.72
N LYS A 742 6.77 16.13 -5.19
CA LYS A 742 7.55 17.29 -5.59
C LYS A 742 7.88 18.13 -4.35
N LEU A 743 9.16 18.33 -4.07
CA LEU A 743 9.61 19.23 -3.01
C LEU A 743 10.01 20.58 -3.59
N THR A 744 9.56 21.66 -2.94
CA THR A 744 10.00 23.03 -3.24
C THR A 744 11.04 23.44 -2.21
N TRP A 745 12.27 23.67 -2.65
CA TRP A 745 13.37 24.12 -1.81
C TRP A 745 13.48 25.64 -1.83
N LYS A 746 13.70 26.23 -0.67
CA LYS A 746 13.95 27.66 -0.45
C LYS A 746 15.29 27.83 0.25
N SER A 747 16.03 28.84 -0.18
CA SER A 747 17.26 29.28 0.46
C SER A 747 17.02 30.49 1.36
N SER A 748 17.77 30.61 2.45
CA SER A 748 17.84 31.85 3.24
C SER A 748 18.37 33.06 2.43
N CYS A 749 18.96 32.82 1.25
CA CYS A 749 19.41 33.87 0.32
C CYS A 749 18.43 34.15 -0.84
N GLY A 750 17.20 33.62 -0.79
CA GLY A 750 16.13 33.93 -1.75
C GLY A 750 16.09 33.06 -3.02
N GLY A 751 17.02 32.12 -3.19
CA GLY A 751 16.95 31.12 -4.25
C GLY A 751 15.87 30.07 -4.01
N TYR A 752 15.29 29.51 -5.08
CA TYR A 752 14.36 28.38 -5.01
C TYR A 752 14.66 27.35 -6.09
N PHE A 753 14.30 26.09 -5.83
CA PHE A 753 14.47 24.97 -6.74
C PHE A 753 13.43 23.87 -6.47
N TYR A 754 13.29 22.91 -7.37
CA TYR A 754 12.36 21.79 -7.21
C TYR A 754 13.06 20.45 -7.39
N THR A 755 12.76 19.51 -6.52
CA THR A 755 13.18 18.10 -6.62
C THR A 755 11.95 17.20 -6.67
N VAL A 756 12.13 15.94 -7.07
CA VAL A 756 11.07 14.93 -7.03
C VAL A 756 11.62 13.73 -6.27
N MET A 757 10.91 13.31 -5.21
CA MET A 757 11.27 12.16 -4.41
C MET A 757 11.29 10.90 -5.28
N ASP A 758 12.46 10.46 -5.73
CA ASP A 758 12.59 9.32 -6.63
C ASP A 758 13.54 8.23 -6.07
N GLY A 759 14.14 8.50 -4.91
CA GLY A 759 15.07 7.61 -4.23
C GLY A 759 16.52 7.76 -4.71
N HIS A 760 16.82 8.73 -5.57
CA HIS A 760 18.18 9.10 -5.95
C HIS A 760 18.56 10.41 -5.28
N ASN A 761 19.85 10.54 -4.95
CA ASN A 761 20.36 11.79 -4.39
C ASN A 761 20.37 12.88 -5.47
N GLU A 762 19.93 14.08 -5.12
CA GLU A 762 19.84 15.22 -6.03
C GLU A 762 20.66 16.42 -5.53
N ASP A 763 21.14 17.23 -6.48
CA ASP A 763 21.84 18.48 -6.21
C ASP A 763 20.91 19.65 -6.55
N VAL A 764 20.79 20.60 -5.62
CA VAL A 764 19.93 21.78 -5.75
C VAL A 764 20.80 23.02 -5.77
N GLU A 765 20.91 23.66 -6.93
CA GLU A 765 21.68 24.90 -7.06
C GLU A 765 20.81 26.14 -6.78
N LEU A 766 21.07 26.78 -5.65
CA LEU A 766 20.37 27.97 -5.17
C LEU A 766 21.23 29.18 -5.49
N SER A 767 20.85 29.90 -6.55
CA SER A 767 21.46 31.17 -6.90
C SER A 767 21.07 32.23 -5.87
N CYS A 768 22.04 32.67 -5.07
CA CYS A 768 21.85 33.77 -4.13
C CYS A 768 21.86 35.09 -4.91
N VAL A 769 20.74 35.80 -4.90
CA VAL A 769 20.67 37.16 -5.43
C VAL A 769 20.89 38.11 -4.26
N PRO A 770 21.85 39.04 -4.32
CA PRO A 770 21.96 40.10 -3.32
C PRO A 770 20.62 40.83 -3.22
N SER A 771 20.15 41.11 -2.01
CA SER A 771 18.89 41.83 -1.78
C SER A 771 18.83 43.18 -2.50
N SER A 772 19.99 43.75 -2.85
CA SER A 772 20.13 45.01 -3.58
C SER A 772 20.02 44.92 -5.11
N ASN A 773 19.93 43.73 -5.73
CA ASN A 773 20.06 43.55 -7.19
C ASN A 773 19.08 42.53 -7.80
N VAL A 774 17.79 42.63 -7.48
CA VAL A 774 16.76 41.88 -8.19
C VAL A 774 16.35 42.65 -9.45
N SER A 775 16.68 42.14 -10.64
CA SER A 775 16.33 42.79 -11.91
C SER A 775 14.87 42.51 -12.32
N PHE A 776 14.26 43.43 -13.08
CA PHE A 776 12.90 43.30 -13.63
C PHE A 776 12.66 41.94 -14.34
N GLY A 777 13.66 41.44 -15.07
CA GLY A 777 13.55 40.14 -15.76
C GLY A 777 13.47 38.93 -14.81
N GLN A 778 13.95 39.05 -13.57
CA GLN A 778 13.91 37.98 -12.57
C GLN A 778 12.56 37.91 -11.82
N ILE A 779 11.80 39.01 -11.84
CA ILE A 779 10.49 39.17 -11.18
C ILE A 779 9.31 39.16 -12.16
N SER A 780 9.55 39.41 -13.45
CA SER A 780 8.51 39.45 -14.48
C SER A 780 7.77 38.11 -14.57
N GLY A 781 6.43 38.16 -14.45
CA GLY A 781 5.55 36.99 -14.48
C GLY A 781 5.49 36.20 -13.16
N LYS A 782 6.19 36.65 -12.11
CA LYS A 782 6.09 36.06 -10.76
C LYS A 782 5.21 36.96 -9.89
N GLY A 783 4.35 36.34 -9.09
CA GLY A 783 3.50 37.06 -8.14
C GLY A 783 4.14 37.11 -6.75
N PHE A 784 3.97 38.23 -6.06
CA PHE A 784 4.44 38.47 -4.70
C PHE A 784 3.24 38.57 -3.75
N LEU A 785 3.36 37.95 -2.58
CA LEU A 785 2.37 38.04 -1.49
C LEU A 785 2.51 39.35 -0.70
N HIS A 786 3.75 39.83 -0.54
CA HIS A 786 4.08 41.05 0.16
C HIS A 786 5.05 41.88 -0.68
N ALA A 787 4.98 43.20 -0.52
CA ALA A 787 5.91 44.13 -1.15
C ALA A 787 6.24 45.27 -0.17
N SER A 788 7.48 45.74 -0.21
CA SER A 788 7.96 46.93 0.48
C SER A 788 8.53 47.91 -0.54
N TRP A 789 8.26 49.21 -0.39
CA TRP A 789 8.78 50.25 -1.25
C TRP A 789 9.25 51.44 -0.43
N GLN A 790 10.24 52.17 -0.95
CA GLN A 790 10.77 53.38 -0.33
C GLN A 790 10.33 54.59 -1.15
N CYS A 791 9.66 55.52 -0.49
CA CYS A 791 9.29 56.82 -1.04
C CYS A 791 10.53 57.69 -1.28
N TYR A 792 10.42 58.69 -2.16
CA TYR A 792 11.55 59.58 -2.50
C TYR A 792 12.10 60.39 -1.32
N ASP A 793 11.33 60.53 -0.24
CA ASP A 793 11.76 61.17 1.01
C ASP A 793 12.51 60.22 1.97
N GLY A 794 12.72 58.98 1.54
CA GLY A 794 13.41 57.94 2.31
C GLY A 794 12.49 57.18 3.28
N THR A 795 11.19 57.51 3.32
CA THR A 795 10.24 56.74 4.13
C THR A 795 9.96 55.39 3.47
N GLU A 796 9.99 54.31 4.26
CA GLU A 796 9.67 52.97 3.80
C GLU A 796 8.21 52.66 4.14
N GLU A 797 7.49 52.12 3.16
CA GLU A 797 6.12 51.63 3.31
C GLU A 797 6.06 50.16 2.90
N GLU A 798 5.19 49.42 3.57
CA GLU A 798 4.96 48.00 3.32
C GLU A 798 3.49 47.76 2.99
N SER A 799 3.23 46.72 2.19
CA SER A 799 1.88 46.27 1.87
C SER A 799 1.09 45.97 3.14
N ILE A 800 0.01 46.72 3.39
CA ILE A 800 -0.80 46.66 4.61
C ILE A 800 -1.51 45.29 4.71
N GLU A 801 -1.49 44.66 5.89
CA GLU A 801 -2.33 43.49 6.21
C GLU A 801 -3.81 43.84 6.00
N GLY A 802 -4.41 43.31 4.93
CA GLY A 802 -5.81 43.56 4.57
C GLY A 802 -6.06 43.73 3.07
N VAL A 803 -5.02 43.97 2.27
CA VAL A 803 -5.08 43.79 0.81
C VAL A 803 -4.97 42.30 0.54
N ASP A 804 -5.98 41.65 -0.06
CA ASP A 804 -6.06 40.19 -0.29
C ASP A 804 -4.69 39.48 -0.42
N LEU A 805 -4.19 39.02 0.73
CA LEU A 805 -2.90 38.34 0.92
C LEU A 805 -3.01 36.85 0.58
N THR A 806 -4.16 36.39 0.05
CA THR A 806 -4.33 34.99 -0.33
C THR A 806 -3.95 34.73 -1.78
N THR A 807 -3.66 35.79 -2.55
CA THR A 807 -3.33 35.70 -3.97
C THR A 807 -2.05 36.47 -4.29
N CYS A 808 -1.08 35.79 -4.92
CA CYS A 808 0.14 36.43 -5.40
C CYS A 808 -0.18 37.48 -6.47
N LYS A 809 0.31 38.72 -6.31
CA LYS A 809 0.09 39.83 -7.26
C LYS A 809 1.36 40.13 -8.03
N SER A 810 1.25 40.47 -9.31
CA SER A 810 2.42 40.75 -10.15
C SER A 810 3.12 42.04 -9.70
N SER A 811 4.38 42.23 -10.12
CA SER A 811 5.14 43.46 -9.88
C SER A 811 4.41 44.72 -10.35
N GLU A 812 3.66 44.63 -11.47
CA GLU A 812 2.91 45.75 -12.03
C GLU A 812 1.74 46.15 -11.13
N ILE A 813 1.10 45.19 -10.46
CA ILE A 813 0.00 45.46 -9.51
C ILE A 813 0.55 46.10 -8.24
N TRP A 814 1.68 45.63 -7.72
CA TRP A 814 2.31 46.25 -6.56
C TRP A 814 2.81 47.68 -6.86
N GLN A 815 3.34 47.91 -8.06
CA GLN A 815 3.69 49.27 -8.51
C GLN A 815 2.48 50.21 -8.59
N GLN A 816 1.27 49.70 -8.87
CA GLN A 816 0.04 50.50 -8.83
C GLN A 816 -0.39 50.83 -7.39
N TYR A 817 -0.05 49.98 -6.42
CA TYR A 817 -0.33 50.25 -5.01
C TYR A 817 0.70 51.21 -4.38
N ALA A 818 1.91 51.24 -4.91
CA ALA A 818 2.99 52.11 -4.47
C ALA A 818 2.98 53.52 -5.12
N GLN A 819 2.11 53.76 -6.11
CA GLN A 819 1.85 55.07 -6.72
C GLN A 819 0.74 55.79 -5.96
#